data_AF-A0A4U0WXW0-F1
#
_entry.id   AF-A0A4U0WXW0-F1
#
_cell.length_a   1.000
_cell.length_b   1.000
_cell.length_c   1.000
_cell.angle_alpha   90.00
_cell.angle_beta   90.00
_cell.angle_gamma   90.00
#
_symmetry.space_group_name_H-M   'P 1'
#
loop_
_entity.id
_entity.type
_entity.pdbx_description
1 polymer ?
#
loop_
_entity_poly.entity_id
_entity_poly.type
_entity_poly.pdbx_seq_one_letter_code
_entity_poly.pdbx_strand_id
1 'polypeptide(L)'
;MKLSLASLSSCALVGLSSLASAERMLYSDSLNPCQANNNFSATQFDVVLTPANNSLSFSVVGVSTIQGNITIDLVVSAYGLQIYQTTLDPCALQFTGLCPMNEGQLNLPQSNVPIPSSALSNVPGIAYTVPDLDAKVQVYFNSTTTQQSAACVEASLSNGKTVDQKAVAWALAVISGLALVASAITSGLGHSNTAAHVAANALALFGYFQAQAFLGMTAVPLPPVVASWTQNFQWSMGIVRVGFLQDIATWYQRSTGGKPSTVLSTLGTTSVQVQKRSVEVVYKLIKRAAYQIHDSILRARSNAAGSNGQDTANTVIVRGIQRVGFRSGIEVTNIFLTGYIFFLIFVVAVVIGVLLFKLFCELLVKMGRMKGEKFQDFRNGWTTVLKGILFRIVLIGFPQMVVLCFWEFTQNDSTAEMILAVFTIFTMLAILAWASSKVIRLARRSISMHKNPAYILYSDPVSLNKWGFLYVQFKATAYYFIVPFLIYILAKGMFIAFGQGNGTMQAIAHVVIEAVYLITICVLRPYMDKKTNAFNISITVINFISAIFLLVFTGIFDQPGIVTGVMGVIFFVYNAVFSTVLLIIVLIASIIALVAKNPDTRYQPMRDDRGSFIKSQSQLNTELDALGATARGESKHGWTNGKGARIEEDEEDSWSGGSSSERQQGQQQQQFRGQQTAYGGAGGARSPPAQSSMSLPAPGYPPSRSERAASPYEGSYRGGNGNGNGASPSPWQRGAGVVDLYFRRPAPMEEEGEEEGEEHPLSTTRTT
;
A
#
# COMPACT_ATOMS: atom_id res chain seq x y z
N MET A 1 10.61 8.19 -39.44
CA MET A 1 11.55 9.11 -38.76
C MET A 1 12.22 8.38 -37.61
N LYS A 2 13.50 8.66 -37.32
CA LYS A 2 14.16 8.24 -36.07
C LYS A 2 14.22 9.48 -35.16
N LEU A 3 13.37 9.57 -34.14
CA LEU A 3 13.57 10.58 -33.09
C LEU A 3 14.75 10.10 -32.22
N SER A 4 15.77 10.93 -32.08
CA SER A 4 16.89 10.66 -31.18
C SER A 4 16.46 10.88 -29.73
N LEU A 5 16.91 10.01 -28.80
CA LEU A 5 16.62 10.19 -27.36
C LEU A 5 17.09 11.56 -26.84
N ALA A 6 18.16 12.11 -27.42
CA ALA A 6 18.66 13.45 -27.07
C ALA A 6 17.59 14.55 -27.23
N SER A 7 16.72 14.45 -28.23
CA SER A 7 15.64 15.43 -28.45
C SER A 7 14.59 15.40 -27.33
N LEU A 8 14.29 14.23 -26.77
CA LEU A 8 13.37 14.10 -25.64
C LEU A 8 14.00 14.63 -24.34
N SER A 9 15.30 14.41 -24.13
CA SER A 9 16.03 15.00 -23.00
C SER A 9 16.10 16.53 -23.09
N SER A 10 16.34 17.10 -24.27
CA SER A 10 16.38 18.56 -24.44
C SER A 10 15.03 19.22 -24.17
N CYS A 11 13.91 18.64 -24.64
CA CYS A 11 12.58 19.19 -24.34
C CYS A 11 12.23 19.11 -22.85
N ALA A 12 12.73 18.11 -22.10
CA ALA A 12 12.51 18.02 -20.66
C ALA A 12 13.26 19.09 -19.86
N LEU A 13 14.43 19.56 -20.35
CA LEU A 13 15.25 20.57 -19.67
C LEU A 13 14.75 22.01 -19.85
N VAL A 14 14.08 22.31 -20.97
CA VAL A 14 13.55 23.66 -21.27
C VAL A 14 12.34 24.02 -20.38
N GLY A 15 11.67 23.03 -19.76
CA GLY A 15 10.54 23.26 -18.86
C GLY A 15 10.86 23.82 -17.47
N LEU A 16 12.14 24.07 -17.15
CA LEU A 16 12.58 24.48 -15.80
C LEU A 16 12.72 26.00 -15.60
N SER A 17 12.62 26.81 -16.65
CA SER A 17 12.89 28.26 -16.61
C SER A 17 11.69 29.11 -16.17
N SER A 18 11.13 28.80 -15.00
CA SER A 18 10.25 29.71 -14.25
C SER A 18 10.48 29.58 -12.74
N LEU A 19 11.74 29.78 -12.31
CA LEU A 19 12.08 30.10 -10.93
C LEU A 19 11.51 31.49 -10.57
N ALA A 20 10.19 31.55 -10.38
CA ALA A 20 9.54 32.64 -9.68
C ALA A 20 10.13 32.69 -8.28
N SER A 21 10.94 33.71 -8.00
CA SER A 21 11.52 33.94 -6.68
C SER A 21 10.40 34.33 -5.72
N ALA A 22 9.71 33.33 -5.16
CA ALA A 22 8.68 33.53 -4.14
C ALA A 22 9.24 34.39 -3.01
N GLU A 23 8.55 35.49 -2.72
CA GLU A 23 9.00 36.49 -1.75
C GLU A 23 9.26 35.84 -0.40
N ARG A 24 10.32 36.29 0.29
CA ARG A 24 10.65 35.82 1.62
C ARG A 24 9.65 36.41 2.59
N MET A 25 8.73 35.57 3.06
CA MET A 25 7.78 35.89 4.10
C MET A 25 7.68 34.75 5.12
N LEU A 26 7.33 35.11 6.36
CA LEU A 26 6.81 34.19 7.36
C LEU A 26 5.41 34.66 7.75
N TYR A 27 4.41 33.80 7.70
CA TYR A 27 3.03 34.15 8.04
C TYR A 27 2.40 33.17 9.03
N SER A 28 1.32 33.61 9.66
CA SER A 28 0.42 32.78 10.43
C SER A 28 -1.02 33.20 10.15
N ASP A 29 -1.88 32.21 9.94
CA ASP A 29 -3.30 32.29 9.55
C ASP A 29 -4.23 31.67 10.61
N SER A 30 -3.65 31.15 11.70
CA SER A 30 -4.31 30.22 12.60
C SER A 30 -3.78 30.35 14.03
N LEU A 31 -4.69 30.66 14.95
CA LEU A 31 -4.43 30.83 16.38
C LEU A 31 -5.14 29.74 17.18
N ASN A 32 -4.42 29.03 18.05
CA ASN A 32 -4.93 27.91 18.83
C ASN A 32 -4.83 28.24 20.34
N PRO A 33 -5.79 27.84 21.19
CA PRO A 33 -5.58 27.90 22.63
C PRO A 33 -4.46 26.92 23.05
N CYS A 34 -3.52 27.37 23.88
CA CYS A 34 -2.48 26.51 24.49
C CYS A 34 -2.70 26.21 25.98
N GLN A 35 -3.81 26.68 26.57
CA GLN A 35 -4.29 26.25 27.88
C GLN A 35 -5.80 25.99 27.87
N ALA A 36 -6.31 25.21 28.84
CA ALA A 36 -7.71 24.80 28.89
C ALA A 36 -8.68 25.93 29.28
N ASN A 37 -8.29 26.76 30.26
CA ASN A 37 -9.06 27.92 30.68
C ASN A 37 -8.50 29.16 29.96
N ASN A 38 -9.09 29.55 28.83
CA ASN A 38 -8.51 30.56 27.95
C ASN A 38 -9.44 31.78 27.81
N ASN A 39 -9.18 32.87 28.53
CA ASN A 39 -10.03 34.07 28.55
C ASN A 39 -9.83 34.99 27.32
N PHE A 40 -9.23 34.47 26.24
CA PHE A 40 -9.03 35.18 24.98
C PHE A 40 -9.23 34.20 23.82
N SER A 41 -9.97 34.62 22.80
CA SER A 41 -10.20 33.83 21.58
C SER A 41 -10.16 34.74 20.35
N ALA A 42 -9.53 34.30 19.26
CA ALA A 42 -9.50 35.03 18.00
C ALA A 42 -10.41 34.35 16.96
N THR A 43 -11.22 35.13 16.26
CA THR A 43 -12.00 34.71 15.09
C THR A 43 -11.25 34.98 13.78
N GLN A 44 -10.33 35.94 13.77
CA GLN A 44 -9.38 36.19 12.69
C GLN A 44 -8.00 36.47 13.27
N PHE A 45 -6.97 35.83 12.73
CA PHE A 45 -5.58 36.06 13.11
C PHE A 45 -4.70 35.90 11.87
N ASP A 46 -4.45 37.02 11.18
CA ASP A 46 -3.56 37.09 10.03
C ASP A 46 -2.32 37.91 10.43
N VAL A 47 -1.13 37.30 10.38
CA VAL A 47 0.14 37.98 10.62
C VAL A 47 1.12 37.61 9.51
N VAL A 48 1.74 38.59 8.87
CA VAL A 48 2.72 38.40 7.78
C VAL A 48 3.96 39.26 8.03
N LEU A 49 5.10 38.61 8.22
CA LEU A 49 6.43 39.19 8.35
C LEU A 49 7.15 39.13 7.00
N THR A 50 7.45 40.29 6.42
CA THR A 50 8.16 40.42 5.14
C THR A 50 9.53 41.07 5.38
N PRO A 51 10.63 40.30 5.50
CA PRO A 51 11.99 40.84 5.61
C PRO A 51 12.43 41.76 4.45
N ALA A 52 11.88 41.61 3.23
CA ALA A 52 12.33 42.39 2.07
C ALA A 52 12.02 43.91 2.17
N ASN A 53 10.97 44.29 2.89
CA ASN A 53 10.58 45.68 3.16
C ASN A 53 10.57 46.02 4.66
N ASN A 54 11.14 45.15 5.49
CA ASN A 54 11.14 45.23 6.96
C ASN A 54 9.75 45.41 7.61
N SER A 55 8.65 44.94 6.99
CA SER A 55 7.30 45.16 7.52
C SER A 55 6.68 43.94 8.21
N LEU A 56 5.89 44.19 9.25
CA LEU A 56 4.91 43.26 9.80
C LEU A 56 3.50 43.77 9.48
N SER A 57 2.78 43.06 8.61
CA SER A 57 1.33 43.21 8.47
C SER A 57 0.65 42.37 9.54
N PHE A 58 -0.32 42.91 10.27
CA PHE A 58 -1.21 42.12 11.13
C PHE A 58 -2.67 42.57 11.03
N SER A 59 -3.59 41.62 11.14
CA SER A 59 -5.04 41.83 11.29
C SER A 59 -5.54 40.82 12.31
N VAL A 60 -6.13 41.30 13.43
CA VAL A 60 -6.56 40.42 14.52
C VAL A 60 -7.94 40.84 14.99
N VAL A 61 -8.89 39.91 14.91
CA VAL A 61 -10.24 40.07 15.46
C VAL A 61 -10.48 38.97 16.48
N GLY A 62 -10.93 39.33 17.68
CA GLY A 62 -11.14 38.39 18.77
C GLY A 62 -12.02 38.95 19.88
N VAL A 63 -12.24 38.13 20.90
CA VAL A 63 -13.01 38.46 22.10
C VAL A 63 -12.16 38.14 23.33
N SER A 64 -12.16 39.05 24.29
CA SER A 64 -11.48 38.90 25.58
C SER A 64 -12.47 38.97 26.73
N THR A 65 -12.25 38.11 27.73
CA THR A 65 -12.81 38.17 29.09
C THR A 65 -11.69 38.38 30.12
N ILE A 66 -10.67 39.16 29.75
CA ILE A 66 -9.57 39.58 30.62
C ILE A 66 -9.79 41.05 30.96
N GLN A 67 -9.78 41.37 32.26
CA GLN A 67 -9.90 42.73 32.76
C GLN A 67 -8.65 43.15 33.53
N GLY A 68 -8.18 44.38 33.30
CA GLY A 68 -7.10 45.03 34.04
C GLY A 68 -5.73 44.97 33.35
N ASN A 69 -4.67 45.08 34.15
CA ASN A 69 -3.30 45.13 33.64
C ASN A 69 -2.71 43.73 33.48
N ILE A 70 -1.99 43.54 32.37
CA ILE A 70 -1.40 42.26 31.93
C ILE A 70 0.04 42.45 31.47
N THR A 71 0.87 41.43 31.64
CA THR A 71 2.13 41.25 30.91
C THR A 71 1.95 40.19 29.82
N ILE A 72 2.66 40.37 28.72
CA ILE A 72 2.57 39.52 27.53
C ILE A 72 3.91 38.80 27.34
N ASP A 73 3.97 37.53 27.71
CA ASP A 73 5.18 36.72 27.57
C ASP A 73 5.17 35.99 26.22
N LEU A 74 6.03 36.44 25.31
CA LEU A 74 6.14 35.94 23.95
C LEU A 74 7.28 34.92 23.87
N VAL A 75 6.92 33.68 23.54
CA VAL A 75 7.78 32.50 23.50
C VAL A 75 7.81 31.96 22.06
N VAL A 76 8.92 32.14 21.35
CA VAL A 76 9.10 31.55 20.01
C VAL A 76 9.78 30.19 20.15
N SER A 77 9.16 29.16 19.59
CA SER A 77 9.73 27.82 19.51
C SER A 77 9.89 27.36 18.07
N ALA A 78 11.06 26.81 17.73
CA ALA A 78 11.35 26.20 16.44
C ALA A 78 11.84 24.76 16.63
N TYR A 79 11.26 23.83 15.88
CA TYR A 79 11.43 22.38 16.01
C TYR A 79 11.29 21.91 17.46
N GLY A 80 10.37 22.48 18.24
CA GLY A 80 10.18 22.15 19.66
C GLY A 80 11.35 22.51 20.60
N LEU A 81 12.29 23.36 20.18
CA LEU A 81 13.16 24.12 21.10
C LEU A 81 12.65 25.55 21.21
N GLN A 82 12.67 26.11 22.42
CA GLN A 82 12.47 27.53 22.65
C GLN A 82 13.72 28.28 22.17
N ILE A 83 13.55 29.17 21.18
CA ILE A 83 14.66 29.92 20.54
C ILE A 83 14.70 31.39 20.95
N TYR A 84 13.58 31.93 21.44
CA TYR A 84 13.48 33.31 21.89
C TYR A 84 12.38 33.44 22.95
N GLN A 85 12.61 34.26 23.96
CA GLN A 85 11.62 34.68 24.95
C GLN A 85 11.77 36.17 25.20
N THR A 86 10.65 36.88 25.29
CA THR A 86 10.61 38.26 25.77
C THR A 86 9.31 38.52 26.52
N THR A 87 9.37 39.36 27.54
CA THR A 87 8.24 39.73 28.40
C THR A 87 7.88 41.19 28.09
N LEU A 88 6.74 41.43 27.46
CA LEU A 88 6.31 42.75 27.01
C LEU A 88 5.26 43.32 27.95
N ASP A 89 5.46 44.56 28.40
CA ASP A 89 4.43 45.33 29.10
C ASP A 89 3.66 46.20 28.07
N PRO A 90 2.40 45.89 27.75
CA PRO A 90 1.59 46.68 26.81
C PRO A 90 1.26 48.08 27.35
N CYS A 91 1.31 48.31 28.67
CA CYS A 91 1.15 49.62 29.27
C CYS A 91 2.38 50.50 29.02
N ALA A 92 3.58 49.96 29.25
CA ALA A 92 4.84 50.66 28.98
C ALA A 92 5.04 50.94 27.48
N LEU A 93 4.56 50.05 26.61
CA LEU A 93 4.61 50.17 25.14
C LEU A 93 3.43 50.98 24.55
N GLN A 94 2.50 51.48 25.38
CA GLN A 94 1.34 52.27 24.97
C GLN A 94 0.45 51.60 23.90
N PHE A 95 0.29 50.27 23.97
CA PHE A 95 -0.53 49.53 22.99
C PHE A 95 -2.04 49.76 23.21
N THR A 96 -2.64 50.54 22.31
CA THR A 96 -4.07 50.84 22.27
C THR A 96 -4.93 49.57 22.33
N GLY A 97 -5.80 49.47 23.34
CA GLY A 97 -6.71 48.33 23.53
C GLY A 97 -6.12 47.13 24.28
N LEU A 98 -4.82 47.14 24.63
CA LEU A 98 -4.18 46.10 25.45
C LEU A 98 -3.80 46.58 26.87
N CYS A 99 -3.82 47.88 27.15
CA CYS A 99 -3.72 48.39 28.51
C CYS A 99 -4.63 49.62 28.77
N PRO A 100 -5.46 49.61 29.84
CA PRO A 100 -5.91 48.39 30.54
C PRO A 100 -6.65 47.49 29.56
N MET A 101 -6.51 46.17 29.70
CA MET A 101 -7.32 45.23 28.92
C MET A 101 -8.74 45.25 29.47
N ASN A 102 -9.73 45.34 28.58
CA ASN A 102 -11.15 45.38 28.92
C ASN A 102 -11.86 44.19 28.28
N GLU A 103 -12.93 43.71 28.94
CA GLU A 103 -13.80 42.69 28.37
C GLU A 103 -14.53 43.21 27.14
N GLY A 104 -14.63 42.38 26.10
CA GLY A 104 -15.31 42.74 24.84
C GLY A 104 -14.57 42.27 23.59
N GLN A 105 -14.96 42.84 22.44
CA GLN A 105 -14.38 42.51 21.14
C GLN A 105 -13.15 43.37 20.85
N LEU A 106 -12.00 42.71 20.68
CA LEU A 106 -10.78 43.32 20.16
C LEU A 106 -10.82 43.28 18.62
N ASN A 107 -10.68 44.44 17.98
CA ASN A 107 -10.57 44.54 16.53
C ASN A 107 -9.36 45.42 16.17
N LEU A 108 -8.29 44.77 15.72
CA LEU A 108 -7.09 45.39 15.20
C LEU A 108 -7.12 45.25 13.66
N PRO A 109 -7.54 46.31 12.92
CA PRO A 109 -7.64 46.26 11.47
C PRO A 109 -6.25 46.15 10.82
N GLN A 110 -6.21 45.68 9.57
CA GLN A 110 -4.96 45.41 8.86
C GLN A 110 -3.97 46.58 8.92
N SER A 111 -2.90 46.40 9.69
CA SER A 111 -1.91 47.42 10.02
C SER A 111 -0.52 46.96 9.64
N ASN A 112 0.25 47.82 8.97
CA ASN A 112 1.64 47.56 8.59
C ASN A 112 2.58 48.34 9.52
N VAL A 113 3.35 47.64 10.34
CA VAL A 113 4.33 48.24 11.27
C VAL A 113 5.76 47.92 10.78
N PRO A 114 6.66 48.91 10.68
CA PRO A 114 8.06 48.65 10.37
C PRO A 114 8.76 48.01 11.57
N ILE A 115 9.45 46.89 11.35
CA ILE A 115 10.26 46.20 12.36
C ILE A 115 11.72 46.66 12.24
N PRO A 116 12.41 46.95 13.36
CA PRO A 116 13.84 47.27 13.35
C PRO A 116 14.66 46.09 12.82
N SER A 117 15.64 46.37 11.95
CA SER A 117 16.47 45.36 11.28
C SER A 117 17.22 44.43 12.25
N SER A 118 17.52 44.90 13.47
CA SER A 118 18.12 44.10 14.54
C SER A 118 17.23 42.99 15.09
N ALA A 119 15.90 43.10 14.98
CA ALA A 119 14.99 42.01 15.31
C ALA A 119 14.89 40.99 14.15
N LEU A 120 14.94 41.48 12.90
CA LEU A 120 14.93 40.63 11.70
C LEU A 120 16.22 39.81 11.55
N SER A 121 17.38 40.34 11.92
CA SER A 121 18.66 39.61 11.88
C SER A 121 18.71 38.40 12.81
N ASN A 122 17.84 38.35 13.83
CA ASN A 122 17.75 37.22 14.76
C ASN A 122 16.94 36.04 14.19
N VAL A 123 16.22 36.23 13.08
CA VAL A 123 15.48 35.15 12.40
C VAL A 123 16.43 34.42 11.45
N PRO A 124 16.81 33.16 11.71
CA PRO A 124 17.82 32.47 10.90
C PRO A 124 17.29 32.22 9.50
N GLY A 125 18.09 32.53 8.47
CA GLY A 125 17.68 32.51 7.06
C GLY A 125 17.06 31.18 6.58
N ILE A 126 17.38 30.07 7.25
CA ILE A 126 16.83 28.73 7.03
C ILE A 126 15.30 28.66 7.23
N ALA A 127 14.72 29.53 8.08
CA ALA A 127 13.28 29.62 8.29
C ALA A 127 12.52 30.04 7.02
N TYR A 128 13.16 30.78 6.12
CA TYR A 128 12.57 31.20 4.84
C TYR A 128 12.83 30.21 3.69
N THR A 129 13.56 29.10 3.92
CA THR A 129 13.96 28.16 2.86
C THR A 129 13.49 26.72 3.07
N VAL A 130 13.46 26.22 4.30
CA VAL A 130 13.04 24.83 4.58
C VAL A 130 11.52 24.68 4.45
N PRO A 131 11.02 23.76 3.61
CA PRO A 131 9.59 23.51 3.49
C PRO A 131 9.03 22.84 4.76
N ASP A 132 7.74 23.05 5.03
CA ASP A 132 7.01 22.48 6.17
C ASP A 132 7.70 22.81 7.52
N LEU A 133 8.01 24.09 7.72
CA LEU A 133 8.65 24.63 8.92
C LEU A 133 7.86 24.28 10.19
N ASP A 134 8.50 23.61 11.15
CA ASP A 134 7.93 23.31 12.48
C ASP A 134 8.22 24.46 13.46
N ALA A 135 7.64 25.64 13.23
CA ALA A 135 7.83 26.80 14.09
C ALA A 135 6.51 27.38 14.60
N LYS A 136 6.55 27.94 15.82
CA LYS A 136 5.39 28.51 16.49
C LYS A 136 5.75 29.65 17.42
N VAL A 137 4.81 30.56 17.65
CA VAL A 137 4.85 31.59 18.68
C VAL A 137 3.75 31.28 19.68
N GLN A 138 4.12 31.10 20.94
CA GLN A 138 3.20 31.04 22.06
C GLN A 138 3.20 32.40 22.76
N VAL A 139 2.01 32.89 23.10
CA VAL A 139 1.81 34.19 23.77
C VAL A 139 0.97 33.95 25.01
N TYR A 140 1.55 34.22 26.17
CA TYR A 140 0.90 34.10 27.47
C TYR A 140 0.49 35.49 27.95
N PHE A 141 -0.78 35.64 28.33
CA PHE A 141 -1.35 36.84 28.93
C PHE A 141 -1.43 36.62 30.44
N ASN A 142 -0.46 37.16 31.17
CA ASN A 142 -0.31 36.97 32.61
C ASN A 142 -0.80 38.22 33.36
N SER A 143 -1.64 38.07 34.38
CA SER A 143 -2.12 39.23 35.15
C SER A 143 -1.02 39.81 36.03
N THR A 144 -0.82 41.13 36.00
CA THR A 144 0.18 41.80 36.87
C THR A 144 -0.12 41.63 38.34
N THR A 145 -1.41 41.47 38.71
CA THR A 145 -1.88 41.47 40.09
C THR A 145 -1.83 40.08 40.74
N THR A 146 -2.09 39.02 39.97
CA THR A 146 -2.13 37.64 40.50
C THR A 146 -0.97 36.76 40.03
N GLN A 147 -0.20 37.21 39.04
CA GLN A 147 0.84 36.43 38.32
C GLN A 147 0.32 35.11 37.70
N GLN A 148 -0.99 34.96 37.54
CA GLN A 148 -1.60 33.80 36.87
C GLN A 148 -1.86 34.07 35.39
N SER A 149 -1.78 33.02 34.58
CA SER A 149 -2.01 33.10 33.13
C SER A 149 -3.50 33.10 32.81
N ALA A 150 -4.03 34.24 32.40
CA ALA A 150 -5.43 34.42 32.02
C ALA A 150 -5.74 33.85 30.63
N ALA A 151 -4.75 33.87 29.72
CA ALA A 151 -4.84 33.21 28.42
C ALA A 151 -3.46 32.76 27.90
N CYS A 152 -3.47 31.71 27.08
CA CYS A 152 -2.34 31.21 26.31
C CYS A 152 -2.81 30.96 24.87
N VAL A 153 -2.17 31.60 23.88
CA VAL A 153 -2.43 31.35 22.46
C VAL A 153 -1.19 30.94 21.68
N GLU A 154 -1.35 30.02 20.73
CA GLU A 154 -0.31 29.41 19.91
C GLU A 154 -0.60 29.66 18.42
N ALA A 155 0.21 30.52 17.81
CA ALA A 155 0.27 30.76 16.38
C ALA A 155 1.33 29.87 15.74
N SER A 156 1.02 29.16 14.64
CA SER A 156 2.04 28.41 13.89
C SER A 156 2.54 29.17 12.66
N LEU A 157 3.87 29.23 12.50
CA LEU A 157 4.54 29.98 11.44
C LEU A 157 4.75 29.13 10.20
N SER A 158 4.38 29.66 9.04
CA SER A 158 4.57 29.08 7.71
C SER A 158 5.41 30.02 6.83
N ASN A 159 6.20 29.47 5.92
CA ASN A 159 6.89 30.22 4.86
C ASN A 159 6.30 29.96 3.46
N GLY A 160 5.11 29.31 3.40
CA GLY A 160 4.41 28.96 2.17
C GLY A 160 5.03 27.80 1.37
N LYS A 161 6.14 27.22 1.82
CA LYS A 161 6.83 26.12 1.13
C LYS A 161 6.44 24.79 1.77
N THR A 162 6.07 23.82 0.93
CA THR A 162 5.72 22.46 1.38
C THR A 162 6.23 21.40 0.40
N VAL A 163 6.55 20.23 0.94
CA VAL A 163 6.85 18.99 0.21
C VAL A 163 5.57 18.36 -0.37
N ASP A 164 4.38 18.72 0.13
CA ASP A 164 3.08 18.24 -0.37
C ASP A 164 2.72 18.88 -1.71
N GLN A 165 3.01 18.18 -2.81
CA GLN A 165 2.98 18.74 -4.17
C GLN A 165 2.08 17.90 -5.08
N LYS A 166 0.86 18.41 -5.34
CA LYS A 166 -0.14 17.74 -6.19
C LYS A 166 0.40 17.34 -7.58
N ALA A 167 1.30 18.14 -8.16
CA ALA A 167 1.97 17.81 -9.41
C ALA A 167 2.85 16.55 -9.32
N VAL A 168 3.56 16.37 -8.19
CA VAL A 168 4.36 15.16 -7.92
C VAL A 168 3.43 13.96 -7.77
N ALA A 169 2.38 14.06 -6.94
CA ALA A 169 1.40 12.99 -6.75
C ALA A 169 0.81 12.48 -8.09
N TRP A 170 0.37 13.38 -8.97
CA TRP A 170 -0.15 13.00 -10.30
C TRP A 170 0.93 12.43 -11.23
N ALA A 171 2.16 12.96 -11.22
CA ALA A 171 3.27 12.42 -12.01
C ALA A 171 3.62 10.97 -11.58
N LEU A 172 3.68 10.71 -10.28
CA LEU A 172 3.88 9.36 -9.73
C LEU A 172 2.76 8.40 -10.14
N ALA A 173 1.51 8.86 -10.10
CA ALA A 173 0.34 8.08 -10.53
C ALA A 173 0.40 7.71 -12.02
N VAL A 174 0.65 8.69 -12.89
CA VAL A 174 0.73 8.49 -14.35
C VAL A 174 1.89 7.55 -14.71
N ILE A 175 3.08 7.75 -14.13
CA ILE A 175 4.25 6.90 -14.42
C ILE A 175 4.02 5.46 -13.94
N SER A 176 3.37 5.26 -12.79
CA SER A 176 2.99 3.92 -12.30
C SER A 176 1.99 3.23 -13.23
N GLY A 177 0.97 3.96 -13.69
CA GLY A 177 -0.01 3.46 -14.66
C GLY A 177 0.63 3.10 -16.00
N LEU A 178 1.51 3.95 -16.53
CA LEU A 178 2.24 3.71 -17.78
C LEU A 178 3.14 2.47 -17.70
N ALA A 179 3.76 2.19 -16.55
CA ALA A 179 4.57 0.98 -16.36
C ALA A 179 3.72 -0.31 -16.43
N LEU A 180 2.51 -0.30 -15.85
CA LEU A 180 1.56 -1.42 -15.93
C LEU A 180 1.02 -1.59 -17.36
N VAL A 181 0.71 -0.50 -18.05
CA VAL A 181 0.29 -0.52 -19.47
C VAL A 181 1.42 -1.03 -20.38
N ALA A 182 2.66 -0.62 -20.15
CA ALA A 182 3.82 -1.11 -20.88
C ALA A 182 3.98 -2.63 -20.73
N SER A 183 3.87 -3.17 -19.51
CA SER A 183 3.84 -4.62 -19.26
C SER A 183 2.72 -5.32 -20.05
N ALA A 184 1.50 -4.79 -20.04
CA ALA A 184 0.36 -5.37 -20.76
C ALA A 184 0.59 -5.40 -22.29
N ILE A 185 1.11 -4.31 -22.86
CA ILE A 185 1.45 -4.22 -24.30
C ILE A 185 2.56 -5.23 -24.64
N THR A 186 3.65 -5.26 -23.87
CA THR A 186 4.76 -6.22 -24.05
C THR A 186 4.26 -7.67 -23.97
N SER A 187 3.32 -7.97 -23.07
CA SER A 187 2.70 -9.31 -22.98
C SER A 187 1.87 -9.65 -24.22
N GLY A 188 1.06 -8.70 -24.72
CA GLY A 188 0.24 -8.88 -25.92
C GLY A 188 1.05 -9.01 -27.22
N LEU A 189 2.30 -8.54 -27.23
CA LEU A 189 3.28 -8.73 -28.31
C LEU A 189 4.01 -10.08 -28.24
N GLY A 190 3.71 -10.94 -27.26
CA GLY A 190 4.31 -12.27 -27.07
C GLY A 190 5.51 -12.32 -26.12
N HIS A 191 5.97 -11.17 -25.61
CA HIS A 191 7.15 -11.08 -24.74
C HIS A 191 6.80 -11.29 -23.26
N SER A 192 6.26 -12.47 -22.95
CA SER A 192 5.70 -12.83 -21.63
C SER A 192 6.69 -12.71 -20.47
N ASN A 193 7.95 -13.11 -20.67
CA ASN A 193 8.99 -13.02 -19.63
C ASN A 193 9.36 -11.55 -19.32
N THR A 194 9.61 -10.74 -20.35
CA THR A 194 9.82 -9.29 -20.18
C THR A 194 8.63 -8.63 -19.49
N ALA A 195 7.41 -8.93 -19.93
CA ALA A 195 6.19 -8.38 -19.35
C ALA A 195 6.04 -8.72 -17.86
N ALA A 196 6.39 -9.95 -17.45
CA ALA A 196 6.41 -10.40 -16.06
C ALA A 196 7.38 -9.59 -15.20
N HIS A 197 8.62 -9.37 -15.66
CA HIS A 197 9.60 -8.57 -14.91
C HIS A 197 9.19 -7.10 -14.78
N VAL A 198 8.61 -6.50 -15.84
CA VAL A 198 8.09 -5.12 -15.77
C VAL A 198 6.90 -5.02 -14.81
N ALA A 199 5.97 -6.00 -14.85
CA ALA A 199 4.85 -6.06 -13.89
C ALA A 199 5.34 -6.17 -12.44
N ALA A 200 6.28 -7.07 -12.15
CA ALA A 200 6.81 -7.26 -10.80
C ALA A 200 7.48 -5.99 -10.25
N ASN A 201 8.26 -5.28 -11.09
CA ASN A 201 8.91 -4.03 -10.69
C ASN A 201 7.89 -2.88 -10.49
N ALA A 202 6.85 -2.79 -11.34
CA ALA A 202 5.79 -1.80 -11.22
C ALA A 202 4.90 -2.04 -9.98
N LEU A 203 4.56 -3.30 -9.68
CA LEU A 203 3.85 -3.70 -8.47
C LEU A 203 4.65 -3.35 -7.20
N ALA A 204 5.95 -3.58 -7.20
CA ALA A 204 6.83 -3.25 -6.08
C ALA A 204 7.01 -1.73 -5.88
N LEU A 205 7.06 -0.92 -6.95
CA LEU A 205 7.01 0.55 -6.87
C LEU A 205 5.71 1.04 -6.24
N PHE A 206 4.57 0.51 -6.72
CA PHE A 206 3.25 0.88 -6.18
C PHE A 206 3.08 0.45 -4.72
N GLY A 207 3.54 -0.75 -4.36
CA GLY A 207 3.55 -1.23 -2.97
C GLY A 207 4.47 -0.41 -2.04
N TYR A 208 5.56 0.16 -2.55
CA TYR A 208 6.36 1.14 -1.81
C TYR A 208 5.60 2.46 -1.60
N PHE A 209 4.88 2.97 -2.61
CA PHE A 209 4.03 4.15 -2.44
C PHE A 209 2.91 3.94 -1.42
N GLN A 210 2.25 2.76 -1.44
CA GLN A 210 1.30 2.38 -0.39
C GLN A 210 1.96 2.26 0.98
N ALA A 211 3.22 1.79 1.07
CA ALA A 211 3.97 1.76 2.33
C ALA A 211 4.31 3.17 2.86
N GLN A 212 4.60 4.14 2.00
CA GLN A 212 4.75 5.55 2.40
C GLN A 212 3.41 6.15 2.86
N ALA A 213 2.31 5.84 2.15
CA ALA A 213 0.96 6.28 2.52
C ALA A 213 0.51 5.72 3.87
N PHE A 214 0.81 4.44 4.15
CA PHE A 214 0.59 3.78 5.44
C PHE A 214 1.20 4.54 6.62
N LEU A 215 2.41 5.10 6.48
CA LEU A 215 3.07 5.86 7.55
C LEU A 215 2.30 7.17 7.85
N GLY A 216 1.86 7.89 6.82
CA GLY A 216 1.07 9.12 6.96
C GLY A 216 -0.26 8.92 7.71
N MET A 217 -0.88 7.76 7.55
CA MET A 217 -2.13 7.38 8.20
C MET A 217 -1.99 6.92 9.67
N THR A 218 -0.77 6.77 10.21
CA THR A 218 -0.59 6.38 11.62
C THR A 218 -0.93 7.52 12.58
N ALA A 219 -1.52 7.22 13.72
CA ALA A 219 -1.86 8.18 14.79
C ALA A 219 -0.64 8.64 15.62
N VAL A 220 0.57 8.52 15.06
CA VAL A 220 1.81 9.10 15.59
C VAL A 220 1.84 10.60 15.28
N PRO A 221 2.31 11.47 16.19
CA PRO A 221 2.52 12.88 15.93
C PRO A 221 3.75 13.10 15.01
N LEU A 222 3.55 12.89 13.70
CA LEU A 222 4.57 13.06 12.67
C LEU A 222 5.07 14.53 12.61
N PRO A 223 6.38 14.77 12.40
CA PRO A 223 6.88 16.10 12.03
C PRO A 223 6.18 16.63 10.76
N PRO A 224 5.97 17.96 10.61
CA PRO A 224 5.22 18.52 9.48
C PRO A 224 5.74 18.07 8.11
N VAL A 225 7.06 18.10 7.90
CA VAL A 225 7.73 17.63 6.66
C VAL A 225 7.46 16.14 6.35
N VAL A 226 7.33 15.30 7.37
CA VAL A 226 7.01 13.86 7.22
C VAL A 226 5.53 13.66 6.87
N ALA A 227 4.64 14.42 7.50
CA ALA A 227 3.23 14.43 7.14
C ALA A 227 3.00 14.93 5.70
N SER A 228 3.71 15.99 5.28
CA SER A 228 3.63 16.54 3.93
C SER A 228 4.24 15.61 2.87
N TRP A 229 5.40 15.00 3.16
CA TRP A 229 5.97 13.96 2.30
C TRP A 229 4.99 12.80 2.10
N THR A 230 4.46 12.22 3.18
CA THR A 230 3.55 11.06 3.12
C THR A 230 2.17 11.38 2.52
N GLN A 231 1.76 12.66 2.47
CA GLN A 231 0.52 13.07 1.78
C GLN A 231 0.61 12.86 0.24
N ASN A 232 1.80 13.03 -0.37
CA ASN A 232 2.03 12.85 -1.81
C ASN A 232 1.67 11.44 -2.34
N PHE A 233 1.53 10.44 -1.46
CA PHE A 233 1.28 9.04 -1.83
C PHE A 233 -0.15 8.58 -1.57
N GLN A 234 -1.00 9.41 -0.97
CA GLN A 234 -2.35 9.01 -0.51
C GLN A 234 -3.33 8.71 -1.66
N TRP A 235 -3.00 9.11 -2.88
CA TRP A 235 -3.69 8.66 -4.11
C TRP A 235 -3.56 7.14 -4.33
N SER A 236 -2.47 6.50 -3.89
CA SER A 236 -2.30 5.03 -3.95
C SER A 236 -3.16 4.26 -2.94
N MET A 237 -3.85 5.01 -2.05
CA MET A 237 -4.84 4.57 -1.09
C MET A 237 -6.27 5.03 -1.47
N GLY A 238 -6.46 5.63 -2.66
CA GLY A 238 -7.74 6.16 -3.11
C GLY A 238 -8.20 7.46 -2.44
N ILE A 239 -7.38 8.07 -1.57
CA ILE A 239 -7.74 9.28 -0.81
C ILE A 239 -7.46 10.53 -1.67
N VAL A 240 -8.37 10.83 -2.59
CA VAL A 240 -8.28 11.98 -3.52
C VAL A 240 -9.56 12.81 -3.43
N ARG A 241 -9.45 14.11 -3.15
CA ARG A 241 -10.62 15.00 -3.08
C ARG A 241 -11.13 15.35 -4.48
N VAL A 242 -12.39 15.02 -4.75
CA VAL A 242 -13.16 15.49 -5.92
C VAL A 242 -14.55 15.92 -5.43
N GLY A 243 -14.98 17.13 -5.76
CA GLY A 243 -16.19 17.76 -5.21
C GLY A 243 -17.43 16.85 -5.28
N PHE A 244 -17.84 16.47 -6.48
CA PHE A 244 -19.04 15.64 -6.68
C PHE A 244 -18.98 14.28 -5.97
N LEU A 245 -17.78 13.73 -5.71
CA LEU A 245 -17.65 12.49 -4.92
C LEU A 245 -17.88 12.74 -3.43
N GLN A 246 -17.53 13.92 -2.90
CA GLN A 246 -17.90 14.31 -1.54
C GLN A 246 -19.41 14.54 -1.42
N ASP A 247 -20.04 15.13 -2.44
CA ASP A 247 -21.49 15.33 -2.47
C ASP A 247 -22.25 13.99 -2.49
N ILE A 248 -21.82 13.06 -3.35
CA ILE A 248 -22.35 11.68 -3.40
C ILE A 248 -22.11 10.94 -2.08
N ALA A 249 -20.93 11.07 -1.47
CA ALA A 249 -20.63 10.40 -0.20
C ALA A 249 -21.51 10.94 0.94
N THR A 250 -21.58 12.26 1.08
CA THR A 250 -22.42 12.94 2.08
C THR A 250 -23.90 12.62 1.88
N TRP A 251 -24.36 12.47 0.63
CA TRP A 251 -25.71 12.00 0.31
C TRP A 251 -25.92 10.55 0.76
N TYR A 252 -25.02 9.63 0.39
CA TYR A 252 -25.14 8.21 0.72
C TYR A 252 -25.17 7.98 2.23
N GLN A 253 -24.26 8.63 2.97
CA GLN A 253 -24.18 8.56 4.43
C GLN A 253 -25.51 9.03 5.07
N ARG A 254 -26.03 10.19 4.64
CA ARG A 254 -27.33 10.73 5.14
C ARG A 254 -28.51 9.81 4.81
N SER A 255 -28.59 9.32 3.58
CA SER A 255 -29.66 8.41 3.13
C SER A 255 -29.62 7.04 3.81
N THR A 256 -28.51 6.68 4.46
CA THR A 256 -28.33 5.40 5.17
C THR A 256 -28.33 5.55 6.70
N GLY A 257 -28.64 6.75 7.21
CA GLY A 257 -28.83 7.03 8.65
C GLY A 257 -27.58 7.50 9.38
N GLY A 258 -26.44 7.64 8.69
CA GLY A 258 -25.22 8.22 9.23
C GLY A 258 -25.29 9.75 9.37
N LYS A 259 -24.38 10.32 10.15
CA LYS A 259 -24.29 11.76 10.42
C LYS A 259 -22.95 12.31 9.91
N PRO A 260 -22.92 13.02 8.76
CA PRO A 260 -21.68 13.54 8.22
C PRO A 260 -20.99 14.52 9.17
N SER A 261 -19.67 14.49 9.20
CA SER A 261 -18.90 15.53 9.87
C SER A 261 -19.04 16.87 9.14
N THR A 262 -18.94 17.96 9.90
CA THR A 262 -18.97 19.34 9.41
C THR A 262 -17.64 20.05 9.70
N VAL A 263 -16.56 19.29 9.89
CA VAL A 263 -15.28 19.78 10.44
C VAL A 263 -14.58 20.75 9.47
N LEU A 264 -14.77 20.57 8.16
CA LEU A 264 -14.29 21.49 7.13
C LEU A 264 -15.29 22.61 6.84
N SER A 265 -16.60 22.35 6.94
CA SER A 265 -17.63 23.38 6.72
C SER A 265 -17.80 24.35 7.90
N THR A 266 -17.34 23.98 9.09
CA THR A 266 -17.50 24.74 10.34
C THR A 266 -16.18 25.36 10.83
N LEU A 267 -15.14 25.44 9.96
CA LEU A 267 -13.82 26.01 10.29
C LEU A 267 -13.87 27.45 10.85
N GLY A 268 -14.92 28.22 10.56
CA GLY A 268 -15.12 29.58 11.09
C GLY A 268 -15.60 29.65 12.55
N THR A 269 -16.04 28.54 13.17
CA THR A 269 -16.45 28.49 14.59
C THR A 269 -15.93 27.26 15.36
N THR A 270 -15.34 26.28 14.66
CA THR A 270 -14.72 25.08 15.24
C THR A 270 -13.20 25.14 15.01
N SER A 271 -12.43 25.27 16.08
CA SER A 271 -10.96 25.29 16.02
C SER A 271 -10.40 23.88 15.86
N VAL A 272 -10.04 23.52 14.61
CA VAL A 272 -9.59 22.16 14.27
C VAL A 272 -8.08 22.02 14.46
N GLN A 273 -7.68 21.37 15.55
CA GLN A 273 -6.28 21.16 15.87
C GLN A 273 -5.75 19.87 15.23
N VAL A 274 -5.13 19.99 14.05
CA VAL A 274 -4.35 18.87 13.48
C VAL A 274 -3.26 18.46 14.47
N GLN A 275 -3.18 17.17 14.82
CA GLN A 275 -2.27 16.65 15.88
C GLN A 275 -0.80 16.95 15.57
N LYS A 276 -0.28 18.03 16.16
CA LYS A 276 1.15 18.39 16.23
C LYS A 276 1.76 17.86 17.53
N ARG A 277 3.08 17.59 17.52
CA ARG A 277 3.81 16.96 18.64
C ARG A 277 3.70 17.71 19.98
N SER A 278 3.59 19.04 19.97
CA SER A 278 3.44 19.87 21.17
C SER A 278 2.22 19.49 22.03
N VAL A 279 1.12 19.08 21.40
CA VAL A 279 -0.13 18.73 22.08
C VAL A 279 0.03 17.47 22.95
N GLU A 280 0.85 16.51 22.53
CA GLU A 280 0.92 15.21 23.20
C GLU A 280 1.68 15.22 24.53
N VAL A 281 2.64 16.14 24.71
CA VAL A 281 3.33 16.32 26.01
C VAL A 281 2.34 16.87 27.05
N VAL A 282 1.62 17.93 26.69
CA VAL A 282 0.59 18.55 27.53
C VAL A 282 -0.54 17.55 27.81
N TYR A 283 -1.03 16.84 26.78
CA TYR A 283 -2.07 15.81 26.94
C TYR A 283 -1.60 14.61 27.78
N LYS A 284 -0.34 14.18 27.71
CA LYS A 284 0.20 13.11 28.59
C LYS A 284 0.28 13.56 30.06
N LEU A 285 0.63 14.81 30.34
CA LEU A 285 0.50 15.38 31.70
C LEU A 285 -0.96 15.44 32.15
N ILE A 286 -1.84 16.06 31.35
CA ILE A 286 -3.28 16.18 31.66
C ILE A 286 -3.91 14.82 31.88
N LYS A 287 -3.57 13.80 31.08
CA LYS A 287 -4.12 12.44 31.25
C LYS A 287 -3.61 11.76 32.51
N ARG A 288 -2.35 11.96 32.90
CA ARG A 288 -1.81 11.48 34.19
C ARG A 288 -2.51 12.15 35.38
N ALA A 289 -2.74 13.45 35.32
CA ALA A 289 -3.52 14.18 36.34
C ALA A 289 -5.00 13.74 36.36
N ALA A 290 -5.63 13.59 35.19
CA ALA A 290 -7.02 13.18 35.08
C ALA A 290 -7.29 11.78 35.62
N TYR A 291 -6.32 10.85 35.56
CA TYR A 291 -6.46 9.54 36.22
C TYR A 291 -6.53 9.64 37.76
N GLN A 292 -5.99 10.69 38.37
CA GLN A 292 -6.13 10.95 39.82
C GLN A 292 -7.47 11.63 40.18
N ILE A 293 -8.20 12.14 39.19
CA ILE A 293 -9.46 12.89 39.35
C ILE A 293 -10.68 12.10 38.80
N HIS A 294 -10.44 10.94 38.17
CA HIS A 294 -11.45 10.20 37.41
C HIS A 294 -12.65 9.73 38.25
N ASP A 295 -12.43 9.36 39.52
CA ASP A 295 -13.44 8.77 40.40
C ASP A 295 -14.48 9.80 40.92
N SER A 296 -14.12 11.10 40.99
CA SER A 296 -15.02 12.15 41.44
C SER A 296 -15.92 12.69 40.31
N ILE A 297 -15.39 12.84 39.09
CA ILE A 297 -16.13 13.43 37.96
C ILE A 297 -17.24 12.52 37.42
N LEU A 298 -17.06 11.19 37.45
CA LEU A 298 -18.03 10.25 36.89
C LEU A 298 -19.39 10.26 37.63
N ARG A 299 -19.44 10.70 38.89
CA ARG A 299 -20.69 10.82 39.67
C ARG A 299 -21.48 12.10 39.38
N ALA A 300 -20.90 13.08 38.68
CA ALA A 300 -21.55 14.36 38.39
C ALA A 300 -22.30 14.39 37.04
N ARG A 301 -22.13 13.39 36.17
CA ARG A 301 -22.59 13.42 34.76
C ARG A 301 -23.96 12.79 34.47
N SER A 302 -24.71 12.31 35.47
CA SER A 302 -26.03 11.70 35.24
C SER A 302 -27.19 12.70 35.08
N ASN A 303 -27.09 13.91 35.63
CA ASN A 303 -28.23 14.80 35.85
C ASN A 303 -28.10 16.17 35.13
N ALA A 304 -27.63 16.20 33.89
CA ALA A 304 -27.41 17.44 33.12
C ALA A 304 -27.93 17.37 31.67
N ALA A 305 -29.16 16.90 31.49
CA ALA A 305 -29.86 16.90 30.21
C ALA A 305 -30.88 18.07 30.15
N GLY A 306 -30.39 19.31 29.98
CA GLY A 306 -31.26 20.49 29.86
C GLY A 306 -30.52 21.82 29.72
N SER A 307 -31.20 22.79 29.07
CA SER A 307 -30.89 24.22 28.94
C SER A 307 -29.53 24.67 28.35
N ASN A 308 -29.61 25.21 27.13
CA ASN A 308 -29.02 26.47 26.65
C ASN A 308 -27.60 26.89 27.10
N GLY A 309 -26.67 26.84 26.13
CA GLY A 309 -26.00 28.07 25.65
C GLY A 309 -24.81 28.63 26.42
N GLN A 310 -23.60 28.18 26.07
CA GLN A 310 -22.42 29.05 26.04
C GLN A 310 -21.36 28.49 25.07
N ASP A 311 -20.77 29.35 24.25
CA ASP A 311 -19.79 28.96 23.21
C ASP A 311 -18.45 28.53 23.82
N THR A 312 -18.29 27.24 24.07
CA THR A 312 -16.96 26.62 24.18
C THR A 312 -16.56 26.13 22.79
N ALA A 313 -15.54 26.76 22.19
CA ALA A 313 -15.04 26.35 20.88
C ALA A 313 -14.56 24.88 20.93
N ASN A 314 -15.30 23.98 20.27
CA ASN A 314 -15.04 22.55 20.31
C ASN A 314 -13.74 22.19 19.59
N THR A 315 -12.64 22.06 20.34
CA THR A 315 -11.30 21.77 19.80
C THR A 315 -11.19 20.32 19.33
N VAL A 316 -11.50 20.08 18.06
CA VAL A 316 -11.41 18.75 17.44
C VAL A 316 -9.95 18.43 17.10
N ILE A 317 -9.34 17.49 17.84
CA ILE A 317 -7.97 17.04 17.58
C ILE A 317 -7.96 15.95 16.51
N VAL A 318 -7.39 16.26 15.34
CA VAL A 318 -7.43 15.40 14.15
C VAL A 318 -6.13 14.61 13.97
N ARG A 319 -6.22 13.27 13.93
CA ARG A 319 -5.06 12.35 13.95
C ARG A 319 -5.10 11.25 12.89
N GLY A 320 -3.92 10.70 12.56
CA GLY A 320 -3.76 9.52 11.68
C GLY A 320 -4.55 9.56 10.38
N ILE A 321 -5.49 8.63 10.18
CA ILE A 321 -6.32 8.57 8.96
C ILE A 321 -7.17 9.84 8.81
N GLN A 322 -7.74 10.34 9.91
CA GLN A 322 -8.52 11.58 9.93
C GLN A 322 -7.66 12.78 9.51
N ARG A 323 -6.38 12.82 9.94
CA ARG A 323 -5.40 13.86 9.54
C ARG A 323 -5.13 13.84 8.03
N VAL A 324 -4.99 12.65 7.46
CA VAL A 324 -4.80 12.47 6.01
C VAL A 324 -6.02 12.96 5.22
N GLY A 325 -7.24 12.63 5.66
CA GLY A 325 -8.48 13.12 5.06
C GLY A 325 -8.62 14.64 5.15
N PHE A 326 -8.45 15.20 6.35
CA PHE A 326 -8.51 16.65 6.59
C PHE A 326 -7.49 17.42 5.74
N ARG A 327 -6.23 16.96 5.65
CA ARG A 327 -5.22 17.56 4.75
C ARG A 327 -5.58 17.48 3.27
N SER A 328 -6.30 16.44 2.85
CA SER A 328 -6.84 16.34 1.49
C SER A 328 -8.09 17.23 1.27
N GLY A 329 -8.69 17.79 2.32
CA GLY A 329 -9.97 18.50 2.26
C GLY A 329 -11.18 17.57 2.09
N ILE A 330 -11.08 16.36 2.63
CA ILE A 330 -12.15 15.35 2.71
C ILE A 330 -12.71 15.39 4.13
N GLU A 331 -14.03 15.49 4.28
CA GLU A 331 -14.70 15.40 5.59
C GLU A 331 -14.42 14.05 6.23
N VAL A 332 -14.25 14.00 7.56
CA VAL A 332 -13.75 12.83 8.27
C VAL A 332 -14.59 11.58 7.97
N THR A 333 -15.91 11.71 7.95
CA THR A 333 -16.82 10.59 7.67
C THR A 333 -16.84 10.16 6.20
N ASN A 334 -16.40 11.00 5.27
CA ASN A 334 -16.36 10.69 3.84
C ASN A 334 -15.09 9.91 3.44
N ILE A 335 -14.12 9.69 4.34
CA ILE A 335 -12.81 9.11 4.00
C ILE A 335 -12.95 7.66 3.50
N PHE A 336 -13.70 6.81 4.21
CA PHE A 336 -13.93 5.41 3.83
C PHE A 336 -14.55 5.33 2.43
N LEU A 337 -15.69 6.00 2.24
CA LEU A 337 -16.46 5.93 1.02
C LEU A 337 -15.75 6.58 -0.17
N THR A 338 -14.96 7.64 0.04
CA THR A 338 -14.11 8.23 -1.01
C THR A 338 -13.13 7.19 -1.54
N GLY A 339 -12.39 6.51 -0.67
CA GLY A 339 -11.44 5.48 -1.07
C GLY A 339 -12.13 4.28 -1.74
N TYR A 340 -13.26 3.83 -1.20
CA TYR A 340 -14.06 2.74 -1.77
C TYR A 340 -14.56 3.07 -3.19
N ILE A 341 -15.12 4.26 -3.41
CA ILE A 341 -15.58 4.70 -4.73
C ILE A 341 -14.40 4.82 -5.70
N PHE A 342 -13.24 5.32 -5.28
CA PHE A 342 -12.04 5.35 -6.13
C PHE A 342 -11.56 3.95 -6.54
N PHE A 343 -11.64 2.95 -5.63
CA PHE A 343 -11.35 1.56 -5.97
C PHE A 343 -12.33 1.01 -7.03
N LEU A 344 -13.64 1.25 -6.86
CA LEU A 344 -14.65 0.84 -7.84
C LEU A 344 -14.48 1.53 -9.20
N ILE A 345 -14.19 2.84 -9.21
CA ILE A 345 -13.89 3.59 -10.45
C ILE A 345 -12.68 2.98 -11.16
N PHE A 346 -11.61 2.64 -10.43
CA PHE A 346 -10.43 2.01 -11.01
C PHE A 346 -10.73 0.62 -11.61
N VAL A 347 -11.50 -0.23 -10.90
CA VAL A 347 -11.96 -1.53 -11.43
C VAL A 347 -12.75 -1.34 -12.73
N VAL A 348 -13.76 -0.45 -12.72
CA VAL A 348 -14.62 -0.20 -13.89
C VAL A 348 -13.82 0.39 -15.06
N ALA A 349 -12.93 1.34 -14.81
CA ALA A 349 -12.09 1.95 -15.85
C ALA A 349 -11.19 0.93 -16.55
N VAL A 350 -10.58 -0.02 -15.80
CA VAL A 350 -9.75 -1.08 -16.40
C VAL A 350 -10.60 -2.10 -17.17
N VAL A 351 -11.79 -2.47 -16.67
CA VAL A 351 -12.73 -3.35 -17.41
C VAL A 351 -13.12 -2.71 -18.74
N ILE A 352 -13.51 -1.43 -18.73
CA ILE A 352 -13.83 -0.66 -19.94
C ILE A 352 -12.60 -0.59 -20.87
N GLY A 353 -11.40 -0.34 -20.34
CA GLY A 353 -10.17 -0.31 -21.13
C GLY A 353 -9.88 -1.63 -21.86
N VAL A 354 -10.07 -2.78 -21.21
CA VAL A 354 -9.92 -4.10 -21.83
C VAL A 354 -10.97 -4.35 -22.92
N LEU A 355 -12.23 -3.96 -22.68
CA LEU A 355 -13.32 -4.08 -23.65
C LEU A 355 -13.10 -3.18 -24.88
N LEU A 356 -12.66 -1.94 -24.69
CA LEU A 356 -12.30 -1.02 -25.78
C LEU A 356 -11.10 -1.53 -26.58
N PHE A 357 -10.09 -2.10 -25.91
CA PHE A 357 -8.93 -2.70 -26.59
C PHE A 357 -9.33 -3.92 -27.44
N LYS A 358 -10.19 -4.82 -26.92
CA LYS A 358 -10.79 -5.92 -27.69
C LYS A 358 -11.51 -5.40 -28.95
N LEU A 359 -12.40 -4.42 -28.78
CA LEU A 359 -13.16 -3.82 -29.88
C LEU A 359 -12.24 -3.19 -30.94
N PHE A 360 -11.20 -2.48 -30.51
CA PHE A 360 -10.21 -1.85 -31.37
C PHE A 360 -9.39 -2.88 -32.18
N CYS A 361 -8.94 -3.97 -31.56
CA CYS A 361 -8.26 -5.06 -32.26
C CYS A 361 -9.17 -5.75 -33.29
N GLU A 362 -10.43 -6.04 -32.93
CA GLU A 362 -11.40 -6.64 -33.85
C GLU A 362 -11.75 -5.72 -35.03
N LEU A 363 -11.88 -4.42 -34.77
CA LEU A 363 -12.12 -3.41 -35.80
C LEU A 363 -10.92 -3.29 -36.77
N LEU A 364 -9.69 -3.20 -36.25
CA LEU A 364 -8.48 -3.10 -37.09
C LEU A 364 -8.26 -4.34 -37.98
N VAL A 365 -8.62 -5.53 -37.51
CA VAL A 365 -8.58 -6.76 -38.32
C VAL A 365 -9.70 -6.75 -39.37
N LYS A 366 -10.94 -6.36 -39.01
CA LYS A 366 -12.05 -6.21 -39.97
C LYS A 366 -11.77 -5.15 -41.06
N MET A 367 -11.04 -4.08 -40.72
CA MET A 367 -10.60 -3.04 -41.67
C MET A 367 -9.34 -3.44 -42.46
N GLY A 368 -8.81 -4.66 -42.32
CA GLY A 368 -7.60 -5.12 -43.01
C GLY A 368 -6.30 -4.42 -42.59
N ARG A 369 -6.33 -3.51 -41.62
CA ARG A 369 -5.17 -2.72 -41.17
C ARG A 369 -4.26 -3.49 -40.20
N MET A 370 -4.69 -4.66 -39.75
CA MET A 370 -3.92 -5.57 -38.90
C MET A 370 -4.03 -7.01 -39.43
N LYS A 371 -2.89 -7.72 -39.55
CA LYS A 371 -2.86 -9.16 -39.85
C LYS A 371 -3.63 -9.94 -38.77
N GLY A 372 -4.47 -10.90 -39.17
CA GLY A 372 -5.36 -11.63 -38.26
C GLY A 372 -4.66 -12.39 -37.13
N GLU A 373 -3.41 -12.80 -37.35
CA GLU A 373 -2.51 -13.47 -36.39
C GLU A 373 -2.14 -12.58 -35.18
N LYS A 374 -2.11 -11.24 -35.36
CA LYS A 374 -1.72 -10.34 -34.27
C LYS A 374 -2.80 -10.29 -33.20
N PHE A 375 -2.37 -10.47 -31.95
CA PHE A 375 -3.23 -10.56 -30.77
C PHE A 375 -4.31 -11.65 -30.86
N GLN A 376 -4.11 -12.70 -31.68
CA GLN A 376 -5.08 -13.79 -31.84
C GLN A 376 -5.40 -14.50 -30.51
N ASP A 377 -4.37 -14.80 -29.72
CA ASP A 377 -4.52 -15.43 -28.40
C ASP A 377 -5.31 -14.54 -27.42
N PHE A 378 -5.04 -13.24 -27.42
CA PHE A 378 -5.81 -12.27 -26.62
C PHE A 378 -7.26 -12.19 -27.09
N ARG A 379 -7.52 -12.11 -28.40
CA ARG A 379 -8.87 -12.00 -28.97
C ARG A 379 -9.72 -13.23 -28.64
N ASN A 380 -9.14 -14.42 -28.68
CA ASN A 380 -9.84 -15.66 -28.36
C ASN A 380 -9.95 -15.88 -26.82
N GLY A 381 -8.90 -15.56 -26.06
CA GLY A 381 -8.80 -15.78 -24.61
C GLY A 381 -9.17 -14.58 -23.72
N TRP A 382 -9.78 -13.52 -24.27
CA TRP A 382 -9.92 -12.22 -23.60
C TRP A 382 -10.62 -12.30 -22.22
N THR A 383 -11.57 -13.22 -22.03
CA THR A 383 -12.27 -13.43 -20.76
C THR A 383 -11.36 -13.99 -19.67
N THR A 384 -10.41 -14.85 -20.00
CA THR A 384 -9.40 -15.38 -19.07
C THR A 384 -8.40 -14.29 -18.69
N VAL A 385 -7.96 -13.49 -19.67
CA VAL A 385 -7.07 -12.33 -19.44
C VAL A 385 -7.77 -11.29 -18.55
N LEU A 386 -9.04 -10.98 -18.81
CA LEU A 386 -9.82 -10.06 -17.97
C LEU A 386 -9.99 -10.58 -16.53
N LYS A 387 -10.26 -11.87 -16.34
CA LYS A 387 -10.30 -12.49 -14.99
C LYS A 387 -8.95 -12.36 -14.26
N GLY A 388 -7.83 -12.60 -14.94
CA GLY A 388 -6.49 -12.41 -14.38
C GLY A 388 -6.16 -10.95 -14.02
N ILE A 389 -6.62 -9.99 -14.84
CA ILE A 389 -6.50 -8.56 -14.56
C ILE A 389 -7.34 -8.15 -13.35
N LEU A 390 -8.59 -8.61 -13.25
CA LEU A 390 -9.47 -8.34 -12.11
C LEU A 390 -8.88 -8.83 -10.79
N PHE A 391 -8.38 -10.07 -10.73
CA PHE A 391 -7.72 -10.56 -9.52
C PHE A 391 -6.43 -9.79 -9.20
N ARG A 392 -5.68 -9.30 -10.21
CA ARG A 392 -4.53 -8.41 -9.99
C ARG A 392 -4.95 -7.07 -9.39
N ILE A 393 -6.08 -6.49 -9.82
CA ILE A 393 -6.62 -5.26 -9.21
C ILE A 393 -7.02 -5.50 -7.75
N VAL A 394 -7.66 -6.63 -7.45
CA VAL A 394 -7.97 -7.02 -6.06
C VAL A 394 -6.70 -7.12 -5.21
N LEU A 395 -5.61 -7.69 -5.73
CA LEU A 395 -4.32 -7.74 -5.03
C LEU A 395 -3.68 -6.34 -4.82
N ILE A 396 -3.78 -5.45 -5.81
CA ILE A 396 -3.28 -4.06 -5.75
C ILE A 396 -4.10 -3.20 -4.76
N GLY A 397 -5.42 -3.40 -4.72
CA GLY A 397 -6.34 -2.71 -3.82
C GLY A 397 -6.44 -3.32 -2.41
N PHE A 398 -5.92 -4.52 -2.19
CA PHE A 398 -5.97 -5.19 -0.88
C PHE A 398 -5.30 -4.37 0.25
N PRO A 399 -4.08 -3.81 0.09
CA PRO A 399 -3.50 -2.89 1.09
C PRO A 399 -4.41 -1.71 1.44
N GLN A 400 -5.13 -1.18 0.44
CA GLN A 400 -6.07 -0.07 0.62
C GLN A 400 -7.31 -0.51 1.40
N MET A 401 -8.01 -1.54 0.93
CA MET A 401 -9.27 -1.95 1.52
C MET A 401 -9.11 -2.59 2.90
N VAL A 402 -7.97 -3.22 3.20
CA VAL A 402 -7.64 -3.67 4.58
C VAL A 402 -7.69 -2.49 5.54
N VAL A 403 -6.95 -1.40 5.27
CA VAL A 403 -6.94 -0.24 6.19
C VAL A 403 -8.30 0.44 6.25
N LEU A 404 -8.93 0.72 5.11
CA LEU A 404 -10.18 1.48 5.09
C LEU A 404 -11.36 0.69 5.70
N CYS A 405 -11.54 -0.59 5.37
CA CYS A 405 -12.64 -1.38 5.93
C CYS A 405 -12.47 -1.65 7.44
N PHE A 406 -11.26 -1.98 7.92
CA PHE A 406 -11.05 -2.15 9.36
C PHE A 406 -11.07 -0.83 10.12
N TRP A 407 -10.79 0.31 9.47
CA TRP A 407 -10.93 1.62 10.09
C TRP A 407 -12.40 2.05 10.20
N GLU A 408 -13.23 1.77 9.18
CA GLU A 408 -14.69 1.95 9.26
C GLU A 408 -15.27 1.23 10.48
N PHE A 409 -14.82 0.00 10.76
CA PHE A 409 -15.20 -0.76 11.98
C PHE A 409 -14.86 -0.06 13.31
N THR A 410 -14.10 1.05 13.29
CA THR A 410 -13.79 1.88 14.46
C THR A 410 -14.51 3.22 14.48
N GLN A 411 -15.00 3.72 13.34
CA GLN A 411 -15.76 4.97 13.27
C GLN A 411 -17.27 4.70 13.32
N ASN A 412 -17.75 3.71 12.56
CA ASN A 412 -19.17 3.39 12.37
C ASN A 412 -19.95 4.63 11.88
N ASP A 413 -19.50 5.20 10.77
CA ASP A 413 -19.99 6.46 10.23
C ASP A 413 -21.36 6.31 9.54
N SER A 414 -21.67 5.10 9.05
CA SER A 414 -23.03 4.66 8.70
C SER A 414 -23.17 3.13 8.77
N THR A 415 -24.35 2.64 9.19
CA THR A 415 -24.71 1.22 9.16
C THR A 415 -24.53 0.59 7.77
N ALA A 416 -24.80 1.33 6.69
CA ALA A 416 -24.60 0.81 5.33
C ALA A 416 -23.13 0.78 4.92
N GLU A 417 -22.32 1.72 5.39
CA GLU A 417 -20.89 1.78 5.11
C GLU A 417 -20.13 0.70 5.87
N MET A 418 -20.53 0.42 7.11
CA MET A 418 -20.15 -0.79 7.85
C MET A 418 -20.50 -2.08 7.08
N ILE A 419 -21.70 -2.20 6.52
CA ILE A 419 -22.11 -3.36 5.72
C ILE A 419 -21.25 -3.49 4.45
N LEU A 420 -21.00 -2.39 3.73
CA LEU A 420 -20.09 -2.36 2.58
C LEU A 420 -18.65 -2.76 2.96
N ALA A 421 -18.15 -2.27 4.10
CA ALA A 421 -16.83 -2.60 4.61
C ALA A 421 -16.71 -4.10 4.94
N VAL A 422 -17.70 -4.67 5.64
CA VAL A 422 -17.79 -6.11 5.94
C VAL A 422 -17.79 -6.93 4.66
N PHE A 423 -18.74 -6.70 3.75
CA PHE A 423 -18.81 -7.50 2.52
C PHE A 423 -17.56 -7.35 1.66
N THR A 424 -16.98 -6.15 1.54
CA THR A 424 -15.78 -5.93 0.74
C THR A 424 -14.56 -6.65 1.31
N ILE A 425 -14.27 -6.52 2.62
CA ILE A 425 -13.06 -7.12 3.19
C ILE A 425 -13.14 -8.64 3.22
N PHE A 426 -14.30 -9.21 3.60
CA PHE A 426 -14.45 -10.67 3.66
C PHE A 426 -14.50 -11.32 2.26
N THR A 427 -15.12 -10.67 1.26
CA THR A 427 -15.05 -11.20 -0.13
C THR A 427 -13.65 -11.10 -0.72
N MET A 428 -12.92 -9.99 -0.50
CA MET A 428 -11.51 -9.89 -0.93
C MET A 428 -10.63 -10.96 -0.27
N LEU A 429 -10.75 -11.16 1.05
CA LEU A 429 -10.02 -12.18 1.79
C LEU A 429 -10.36 -13.59 1.27
N ALA A 430 -11.64 -13.90 1.08
CA ALA A 430 -12.08 -15.20 0.55
C ALA A 430 -11.55 -15.44 -0.87
N ILE A 431 -11.62 -14.44 -1.76
CA ILE A 431 -11.12 -14.52 -3.13
C ILE A 431 -9.60 -14.76 -3.16
N LEU A 432 -8.83 -13.98 -2.39
CA LEU A 432 -7.37 -14.08 -2.37
C LEU A 432 -6.89 -15.39 -1.70
N ALA A 433 -7.57 -15.84 -0.64
CA ALA A 433 -7.29 -17.11 0.02
C ALA A 433 -7.62 -18.31 -0.89
N TRP A 434 -8.77 -18.29 -1.57
CA TRP A 434 -9.18 -19.33 -2.52
C TRP A 434 -8.25 -19.39 -3.74
N ALA A 435 -7.88 -18.25 -4.32
CA ALA A 435 -6.96 -18.19 -5.44
C ALA A 435 -5.55 -18.68 -5.05
N SER A 436 -5.04 -18.28 -3.87
CA SER A 436 -3.79 -18.80 -3.31
C SER A 436 -3.85 -20.31 -3.05
N SER A 437 -4.98 -20.82 -2.56
CA SER A 437 -5.23 -22.25 -2.35
C SER A 437 -5.27 -23.04 -3.66
N LYS A 438 -5.94 -22.54 -4.71
CA LYS A 438 -5.92 -23.14 -6.06
C LYS A 438 -4.50 -23.17 -6.63
N VAL A 439 -3.69 -22.09 -6.50
CA VAL A 439 -2.27 -22.09 -6.90
C VAL A 439 -1.46 -23.14 -6.14
N ILE A 440 -1.61 -23.23 -4.81
CA ILE A 440 -0.89 -24.22 -3.98
C ILE A 440 -1.28 -25.65 -4.35
N ARG A 441 -2.58 -25.92 -4.60
CA ARG A 441 -3.06 -27.23 -5.08
C ARG A 441 -2.50 -27.58 -6.46
N LEU A 442 -2.46 -26.62 -7.39
CA LEU A 442 -1.91 -26.81 -8.74
C LEU A 442 -0.40 -27.11 -8.70
N ALA A 443 0.35 -26.38 -7.88
CA ALA A 443 1.79 -26.60 -7.69
C ALA A 443 2.07 -27.99 -7.07
N ARG A 444 1.27 -28.42 -6.09
CA ARG A 444 1.35 -29.78 -5.52
C ARG A 444 1.08 -30.86 -6.58
N ARG A 445 0.06 -30.68 -7.45
CA ARG A 445 -0.21 -31.58 -8.60
C ARG A 445 0.96 -31.60 -9.59
N SER A 446 1.61 -30.46 -9.83
CA SER A 446 2.81 -30.39 -10.69
C SER A 446 3.99 -31.18 -10.10
N ILE A 447 4.22 -31.06 -8.79
CA ILE A 447 5.26 -31.82 -8.08
C ILE A 447 4.97 -33.33 -8.13
N SER A 448 3.72 -33.76 -7.88
CA SER A 448 3.39 -35.19 -7.87
C SER A 448 3.45 -35.84 -9.25
N MET A 449 3.04 -35.12 -10.31
CA MET A 449 3.00 -35.64 -11.68
C MET A 449 4.34 -35.54 -12.42
N HIS A 450 5.08 -34.44 -12.24
CA HIS A 450 6.25 -34.11 -13.06
C HIS A 450 7.54 -33.91 -12.25
N LYS A 451 7.52 -34.12 -10.92
CA LYS A 451 8.64 -33.86 -9.98
C LYS A 451 9.15 -32.41 -9.95
N ASN A 452 8.57 -31.50 -10.74
CA ASN A 452 8.93 -30.08 -10.80
C ASN A 452 7.67 -29.20 -10.61
N PRO A 453 7.64 -28.25 -9.65
CA PRO A 453 6.53 -27.31 -9.47
C PRO A 453 6.32 -26.34 -10.63
N ALA A 454 7.35 -26.11 -11.44
CA ALA A 454 7.32 -25.19 -12.57
C ALA A 454 6.44 -25.66 -13.74
N TYR A 455 6.30 -26.98 -13.93
CA TYR A 455 5.72 -27.54 -15.16
C TYR A 455 4.29 -27.04 -15.41
N ILE A 456 3.30 -27.47 -14.61
CA ILE A 456 1.89 -27.12 -14.85
C ILE A 456 1.64 -25.61 -14.68
N LEU A 457 2.38 -24.94 -13.79
CA LEU A 457 2.22 -23.49 -13.55
C LEU A 457 2.60 -22.66 -14.77
N TYR A 458 3.66 -23.03 -15.51
CA TYR A 458 4.20 -22.22 -16.60
C TYR A 458 4.00 -22.81 -18.01
N SER A 459 3.63 -24.09 -18.14
CA SER A 459 3.28 -24.71 -19.43
C SER A 459 1.85 -24.43 -19.87
N ASP A 460 0.92 -24.25 -18.94
CA ASP A 460 -0.49 -23.94 -19.25
C ASP A 460 -0.71 -22.43 -19.37
N PRO A 461 -1.00 -21.90 -20.57
CA PRO A 461 -1.28 -20.47 -20.76
C PRO A 461 -2.59 -20.04 -20.07
N VAL A 462 -3.54 -20.93 -19.80
CA VAL A 462 -4.77 -20.60 -19.07
C VAL A 462 -4.45 -20.33 -17.60
N SER A 463 -3.75 -21.24 -16.93
CA SER A 463 -3.28 -21.07 -15.55
C SER A 463 -2.31 -19.90 -15.40
N LEU A 464 -1.40 -19.68 -16.37
CA LEU A 464 -0.46 -18.56 -16.32
C LEU A 464 -1.17 -17.20 -16.43
N ASN A 465 -2.14 -17.05 -17.35
CA ASN A 465 -2.90 -15.80 -17.48
C ASN A 465 -3.91 -15.58 -16.35
N LYS A 466 -4.56 -16.66 -15.85
CA LYS A 466 -5.59 -16.59 -14.79
C LYS A 466 -4.99 -16.38 -13.39
N TRP A 467 -3.87 -17.03 -13.09
CA TRP A 467 -3.29 -17.10 -11.73
C TRP A 467 -1.87 -16.53 -11.61
N GLY A 468 -1.16 -16.30 -12.72
CA GLY A 468 0.26 -15.95 -12.71
C GLY A 468 0.62 -14.73 -11.85
N PHE A 469 -0.27 -13.75 -11.74
CA PHE A 469 -0.05 -12.56 -10.91
C PHE A 469 0.23 -12.86 -9.42
N LEU A 470 -0.16 -14.02 -8.89
CA LEU A 470 0.12 -14.43 -7.49
C LEU A 470 1.53 -14.97 -7.29
N TYR A 471 2.09 -15.68 -8.27
CA TYR A 471 3.32 -16.48 -8.09
C TYR A 471 4.45 -16.15 -9.08
N VAL A 472 4.17 -15.47 -10.20
CA VAL A 472 5.18 -15.16 -11.23
C VAL A 472 6.26 -14.23 -10.69
N GLN A 473 5.92 -13.33 -9.76
CA GLN A 473 6.88 -12.48 -9.04
C GLN A 473 7.83 -13.26 -8.09
N PHE A 474 7.56 -14.55 -7.85
CA PHE A 474 8.33 -15.44 -6.99
C PHE A 474 9.00 -16.58 -7.77
N LYS A 475 9.81 -17.38 -7.06
CA LYS A 475 10.37 -18.62 -7.58
C LYS A 475 9.31 -19.74 -7.56
N ALA A 476 9.40 -20.68 -8.50
CA ALA A 476 8.55 -21.88 -8.51
C ALA A 476 8.84 -22.82 -7.33
N THR A 477 9.98 -22.66 -6.64
CA THR A 477 10.27 -23.29 -5.35
C THR A 477 9.69 -22.53 -4.14
N ALA A 478 9.21 -21.30 -4.33
CA ALA A 478 8.68 -20.39 -3.31
C ALA A 478 7.24 -19.91 -3.64
N TYR A 479 6.49 -20.67 -4.45
CA TYR A 479 5.13 -20.31 -4.92
C TYR A 479 4.15 -19.99 -3.78
N TYR A 480 4.37 -20.58 -2.61
CA TYR A 480 3.55 -20.40 -1.41
C TYR A 480 3.78 -19.04 -0.71
N PHE A 481 4.83 -18.28 -1.07
CA PHE A 481 5.19 -17.02 -0.42
C PHE A 481 4.12 -15.93 -0.51
N ILE A 482 3.18 -16.05 -1.47
CA ILE A 482 2.01 -15.18 -1.57
C ILE A 482 1.17 -15.18 -0.28
N VAL A 483 1.13 -16.29 0.48
CA VAL A 483 0.35 -16.37 1.73
C VAL A 483 1.02 -15.56 2.86
N PRO A 484 2.31 -15.75 3.20
CA PRO A 484 3.05 -14.81 4.06
C PRO A 484 2.95 -13.34 3.65
N PHE A 485 3.00 -13.03 2.36
CA PHE A 485 2.86 -11.66 1.84
C PHE A 485 1.50 -11.05 2.16
N LEU A 486 0.42 -11.78 1.92
CA LEU A 486 -0.95 -11.35 2.26
C LEU A 486 -1.15 -11.21 3.78
N ILE A 487 -0.59 -12.11 4.59
CA ILE A 487 -0.64 -12.03 6.06
C ILE A 487 0.11 -10.79 6.57
N TYR A 488 1.28 -10.48 6.01
CA TYR A 488 2.04 -9.26 6.33
C TYR A 488 1.22 -7.98 6.05
N ILE A 489 0.60 -7.87 4.86
CA ILE A 489 -0.26 -6.73 4.52
C ILE A 489 -1.47 -6.64 5.46
N LEU A 490 -2.12 -7.77 5.71
CA LEU A 490 -3.30 -7.85 6.59
C LEU A 490 -2.96 -7.37 8.01
N ALA A 491 -1.91 -7.92 8.62
CA ALA A 491 -1.46 -7.52 9.95
C ALA A 491 -1.07 -6.04 10.00
N LYS A 492 -0.25 -5.57 9.05
CA LYS A 492 0.16 -4.17 8.95
C LYS A 492 -1.04 -3.22 8.88
N GLY A 493 -2.02 -3.53 8.03
CA GLY A 493 -3.22 -2.72 7.87
C GLY A 493 -4.15 -2.77 9.09
N MET A 494 -4.33 -3.92 9.73
CA MET A 494 -5.12 -4.04 10.98
C MET A 494 -4.55 -3.18 12.12
N PHE A 495 -3.23 -3.14 12.31
CA PHE A 495 -2.61 -2.27 13.32
C PHE A 495 -2.76 -0.77 12.98
N ILE A 496 -2.73 -0.40 11.70
CA ILE A 496 -2.99 0.98 11.26
C ILE A 496 -4.46 1.36 11.50
N ALA A 497 -5.41 0.46 11.22
CA ALA A 497 -6.84 0.69 11.40
C ALA A 497 -7.25 0.77 12.89
N PHE A 498 -7.04 -0.31 13.65
CA PHE A 498 -7.50 -0.41 15.04
C PHE A 498 -6.65 0.41 16.02
N GLY A 499 -5.38 0.65 15.68
CA GLY A 499 -4.44 1.34 16.57
C GLY A 499 -4.59 2.86 16.65
N GLN A 500 -5.54 3.48 15.93
CA GLN A 500 -5.69 4.96 15.88
C GLN A 500 -5.86 5.61 17.27
N GLY A 501 -6.29 4.85 18.28
CA GLY A 501 -6.34 5.29 19.67
C GLY A 501 -4.98 5.59 20.32
N ASN A 502 -3.90 4.92 19.90
CA ASN A 502 -2.56 4.99 20.51
C ASN A 502 -1.44 4.82 19.47
N GLY A 503 -0.87 5.94 19.01
CA GLY A 503 0.25 5.96 18.05
C GLY A 503 1.53 5.28 18.55
N THR A 504 1.79 5.26 19.86
CA THR A 504 2.99 4.58 20.41
C THR A 504 2.90 3.07 20.21
N MET A 505 1.73 2.48 20.47
CA MET A 505 1.47 1.07 20.17
C MET A 505 1.59 0.78 18.67
N GLN A 506 1.07 1.65 17.81
CA GLN A 506 1.17 1.48 16.35
C GLN A 506 2.61 1.45 15.86
N ALA A 507 3.47 2.36 16.35
CA ALA A 507 4.86 2.41 15.91
C ALA A 507 5.66 1.18 16.34
N ILE A 508 5.47 0.70 17.58
CA ILE A 508 6.07 -0.54 18.07
C ILE A 508 5.64 -1.74 17.20
N ALA A 509 4.33 -1.86 16.91
CA ALA A 509 3.82 -2.90 16.02
C ALA A 509 4.40 -2.80 14.60
N HIS A 510 4.55 -1.59 14.05
CA HIS A 510 5.14 -1.36 12.73
C HIS A 510 6.59 -1.85 12.68
N VAL A 511 7.41 -1.53 13.69
CA VAL A 511 8.80 -1.99 13.80
C VAL A 511 8.88 -3.52 13.85
N VAL A 512 8.03 -4.17 14.66
CA VAL A 512 8.00 -5.64 14.77
C VAL A 512 7.58 -6.30 13.45
N ILE A 513 6.54 -5.78 12.79
CA ILE A 513 6.02 -6.33 11.53
C ILE A 513 7.04 -6.18 10.39
N GLU A 514 7.67 -5.01 10.25
CA GLU A 514 8.72 -4.80 9.26
C GLU A 514 9.97 -5.63 9.56
N ALA A 515 10.37 -5.79 10.84
CA ALA A 515 11.50 -6.63 11.23
C ALA A 515 11.28 -8.10 10.83
N VAL A 516 10.11 -8.66 11.19
CA VAL A 516 9.75 -10.05 10.85
C VAL A 516 9.69 -10.25 9.33
N TYR A 517 9.13 -9.29 8.59
CA TYR A 517 9.03 -9.36 7.14
C TYR A 517 10.40 -9.23 6.44
N LEU A 518 11.27 -8.33 6.91
CA LEU A 518 12.65 -8.14 6.45
C LEU A 518 13.48 -9.41 6.68
N ILE A 519 13.45 -9.99 7.88
CA ILE A 519 14.14 -11.26 8.19
C ILE A 519 13.64 -12.38 7.26
N THR A 520 12.32 -12.48 7.10
CA THR A 520 11.66 -13.49 6.25
C THR A 520 12.14 -13.41 4.79
N ILE A 521 12.25 -12.22 4.21
CA ILE A 521 12.73 -12.04 2.82
C ILE A 521 14.25 -12.21 2.72
N CYS A 522 15.03 -11.73 3.68
CA CYS A 522 16.49 -11.90 3.70
C CYS A 522 16.93 -13.37 3.76
N VAL A 523 16.16 -14.22 4.46
CA VAL A 523 16.36 -15.67 4.54
C VAL A 523 15.82 -16.37 3.29
N LEU A 524 14.52 -16.26 3.01
CA LEU A 524 13.86 -17.08 1.96
C LEU A 524 14.18 -16.62 0.53
N ARG A 525 14.51 -15.33 0.35
CA ARG A 525 14.84 -14.71 -0.95
C ARG A 525 13.86 -15.15 -2.06
N PRO A 526 12.55 -14.92 -1.89
CA PRO A 526 11.50 -15.61 -2.63
C PRO A 526 11.32 -15.12 -4.07
N TYR A 527 11.77 -13.91 -4.40
CA TYR A 527 11.50 -13.26 -5.69
C TYR A 527 12.24 -13.93 -6.85
N MET A 528 11.74 -13.71 -8.08
CA MET A 528 12.26 -14.20 -9.36
C MET A 528 13.79 -14.41 -9.38
N ASP A 529 14.56 -13.32 -9.45
CA ASP A 529 16.01 -13.34 -9.67
C ASP A 529 16.81 -12.75 -8.51
N LYS A 530 18.15 -12.92 -8.53
CA LYS A 530 19.06 -12.21 -7.61
C LYS A 530 18.81 -10.68 -7.61
N LYS A 531 18.58 -10.08 -8.79
CA LYS A 531 18.30 -8.64 -8.93
C LYS A 531 16.96 -8.24 -8.31
N THR A 532 15.89 -8.97 -8.60
CA THR A 532 14.55 -8.71 -8.03
C THR A 532 14.51 -8.94 -6.52
N ASN A 533 15.28 -9.90 -6.01
CA ASN A 533 15.46 -10.09 -4.57
C ASN A 533 16.19 -8.91 -3.93
N ALA A 534 17.34 -8.48 -4.46
CA ALA A 534 18.06 -7.32 -3.94
C ALA A 534 17.18 -6.06 -3.93
N PHE A 535 16.44 -5.81 -5.02
CA PHE A 535 15.50 -4.69 -5.15
C PHE A 535 14.39 -4.71 -4.07
N ASN A 536 13.73 -5.85 -3.86
CA ASN A 536 12.68 -5.94 -2.84
C ASN A 536 13.25 -5.94 -1.40
N ILE A 537 14.44 -6.51 -1.18
CA ILE A 537 15.16 -6.41 0.10
C ILE A 537 15.44 -4.94 0.42
N SER A 538 15.94 -4.15 -0.54
CA SER A 538 16.13 -2.70 -0.35
C SER A 538 14.84 -1.97 0.00
N ILE A 539 13.71 -2.31 -0.64
CA ILE A 539 12.40 -1.75 -0.28
C ILE A 539 12.04 -2.08 1.18
N THR A 540 12.23 -3.32 1.63
CA THR A 540 11.96 -3.70 3.04
C THR A 540 12.94 -3.08 4.03
N VAL A 541 14.20 -2.86 3.65
CA VAL A 541 15.17 -2.14 4.51
C VAL A 541 14.74 -0.68 4.68
N ILE A 542 14.34 -0.01 3.60
CA ILE A 542 13.88 1.39 3.66
C ILE A 542 12.56 1.51 4.44
N ASN A 543 11.63 0.56 4.31
CA ASN A 543 10.41 0.51 5.11
C ASN A 543 10.71 0.24 6.61
N PHE A 544 11.63 -0.68 6.92
CA PHE A 544 12.03 -0.97 8.30
C PHE A 544 12.74 0.22 8.97
N ILE A 545 13.66 0.89 8.28
CA ILE A 545 14.25 2.16 8.74
C ILE A 545 13.13 3.18 8.97
N SER A 546 12.17 3.29 8.06
CA SER A 546 11.03 4.20 8.20
C SER A 546 10.13 3.88 9.40
N ALA A 547 10.03 2.59 9.79
CA ALA A 547 9.37 2.19 11.03
C ALA A 547 10.16 2.57 12.29
N ILE A 548 11.50 2.52 12.26
CA ILE A 548 12.35 2.99 13.37
C ILE A 548 12.22 4.51 13.54
N PHE A 549 12.23 5.27 12.45
CA PHE A 549 11.96 6.71 12.50
C PHE A 549 10.55 7.00 13.04
N LEU A 550 9.54 6.23 12.62
CA LEU A 550 8.18 6.31 13.18
C LEU A 550 8.15 6.07 14.70
N LEU A 551 8.93 5.11 15.21
CA LEU A 551 9.07 4.87 16.66
C LEU A 551 9.71 6.06 17.37
N VAL A 552 10.77 6.65 16.80
CA VAL A 552 11.37 7.90 17.32
C VAL A 552 10.35 9.05 17.36
N PHE A 553 9.49 9.17 16.34
CA PHE A 553 8.46 10.21 16.28
C PHE A 553 7.35 10.09 17.37
N THR A 554 7.24 8.95 18.06
CA THR A 554 6.31 8.81 19.21
C THR A 554 6.73 9.60 20.45
N GLY A 555 8.01 10.01 20.53
CA GLY A 555 8.61 10.62 21.72
C GLY A 555 8.87 9.63 22.87
N ILE A 556 8.85 8.32 22.64
CA ILE A 556 9.10 7.29 23.69
C ILE A 556 10.50 7.36 24.33
N PHE A 557 11.45 8.06 23.70
CA PHE A 557 12.80 8.27 24.23
C PHE A 557 12.97 9.65 24.90
N ASP A 558 11.87 10.39 25.11
CA ASP A 558 11.82 11.75 25.67
C ASP A 558 12.85 12.74 25.05
N GLN A 559 13.22 12.50 23.78
CA GLN A 559 14.31 13.21 23.14
C GLN A 559 13.94 14.68 22.81
N PRO A 560 14.92 15.61 22.79
CA PRO A 560 14.67 17.04 22.56
C PRO A 560 13.88 17.34 21.30
N GLY A 561 13.30 18.55 21.26
CA GLY A 561 12.57 19.07 20.12
C GLY A 561 13.28 18.79 18.78
N ILE A 562 14.46 19.42 18.64
CA ILE A 562 15.22 19.51 17.41
C ILE A 562 15.59 18.14 16.80
N VAL A 563 15.84 17.12 17.62
CA VAL A 563 16.25 15.79 17.17
C VAL A 563 15.19 15.18 16.27
N THR A 564 13.93 15.23 16.68
CA THR A 564 12.79 14.72 15.89
C THR A 564 12.55 15.55 14.62
N GLY A 565 12.82 16.87 14.66
CA GLY A 565 12.75 17.74 13.49
C GLY A 565 13.80 17.38 12.43
N VAL A 566 15.07 17.28 12.85
CA VAL A 566 16.19 16.85 11.99
C VAL A 566 15.96 15.43 11.46
N MET A 567 15.51 14.50 12.31
CA MET A 567 15.14 13.14 11.89
C MET A 567 13.97 13.15 10.90
N GLY A 568 13.04 14.09 10.99
CA GLY A 568 11.98 14.29 9.99
C GLY A 568 12.51 14.73 8.62
N VAL A 569 13.51 15.61 8.60
CA VAL A 569 14.19 16.04 7.36
C VAL A 569 15.02 14.89 6.77
N ILE A 570 15.78 14.16 7.58
CA ILE A 570 16.53 12.96 7.14
C ILE A 570 15.58 11.92 6.55
N PHE A 571 14.44 11.66 7.21
CA PHE A 571 13.40 10.76 6.75
C PHE A 571 12.88 11.15 5.36
N PHE A 572 12.57 12.42 5.14
CA PHE A 572 12.15 12.91 3.83
C PHE A 572 13.25 12.69 2.78
N VAL A 573 14.49 13.08 3.06
CA VAL A 573 15.59 13.02 2.09
C VAL A 573 15.87 11.59 1.61
N TYR A 574 16.01 10.59 2.50
CA TYR A 574 16.30 9.22 2.04
C TYR A 574 15.11 8.59 1.31
N ASN A 575 13.86 8.83 1.76
CA ASN A 575 12.69 8.29 1.07
C ASN A 575 12.48 8.96 -0.31
N ALA A 576 12.83 10.23 -0.46
CA ALA A 576 12.77 10.95 -1.73
C ALA A 576 13.83 10.47 -2.74
N VAL A 577 15.08 10.31 -2.30
CA VAL A 577 16.16 9.72 -3.13
C VAL A 577 15.80 8.30 -3.55
N PHE A 578 15.35 7.46 -2.61
CA PHE A 578 14.97 6.08 -2.91
C PHE A 578 13.75 6.00 -3.85
N SER A 579 12.70 6.78 -3.61
CA SER A 579 11.53 6.91 -4.49
C SER A 579 11.94 7.25 -5.93
N THR A 580 12.85 8.22 -6.08
CA THR A 580 13.38 8.66 -7.38
C THR A 580 14.15 7.54 -8.09
N VAL A 581 15.00 6.82 -7.35
CA VAL A 581 15.76 5.66 -7.89
C VAL A 581 14.82 4.52 -8.32
N LEU A 582 13.82 4.17 -7.51
CA LEU A 582 12.82 3.15 -7.87
C LEU A 582 12.06 3.53 -9.16
N LEU A 583 11.61 4.79 -9.25
CA LEU A 583 10.90 5.34 -10.41
C LEU A 583 11.76 5.24 -11.67
N ILE A 584 13.01 5.70 -11.62
CA ILE A 584 13.95 5.65 -12.75
C ILE A 584 14.18 4.20 -13.20
N ILE A 585 14.35 3.25 -12.27
CA ILE A 585 14.52 1.82 -12.59
C ILE A 585 13.29 1.26 -13.33
N VAL A 586 12.08 1.56 -12.86
CA VAL A 586 10.82 1.10 -13.50
C VAL A 586 10.61 1.75 -14.86
N LEU A 587 10.87 3.05 -14.98
CA LEU A 587 10.74 3.81 -16.22
C LEU A 587 11.71 3.28 -17.29
N ILE A 588 12.99 3.06 -16.94
CA ILE A 588 13.98 2.45 -17.84
C ILE A 588 13.59 1.02 -18.22
N ALA A 589 13.08 0.22 -17.28
CA ALA A 589 12.60 -1.14 -17.58
C ALA A 589 11.42 -1.13 -18.57
N SER A 590 10.47 -0.21 -18.40
CA SER A 590 9.28 -0.07 -19.26
C SER A 590 9.64 0.44 -20.66
N ILE A 591 10.52 1.44 -20.79
CA ILE A 591 11.00 1.92 -22.09
C ILE A 591 11.73 0.81 -22.85
N ILE A 592 12.64 0.08 -22.18
CA ILE A 592 13.39 -1.00 -22.85
C ILE A 592 12.47 -2.16 -23.27
N ALA A 593 11.41 -2.46 -22.50
CA ALA A 593 10.42 -3.47 -22.84
C ALA A 593 9.53 -3.12 -24.05
N LEU A 594 9.40 -1.83 -24.38
CA LEU A 594 8.65 -1.35 -25.55
C LEU A 594 9.54 -1.09 -26.78
N VAL A 595 10.82 -0.75 -26.59
CA VAL A 595 11.73 -0.30 -27.67
C VAL A 595 12.71 -1.38 -28.13
N ALA A 596 13.06 -2.36 -27.29
CA ALA A 596 14.02 -3.40 -27.69
C ALA A 596 13.39 -4.38 -28.70
N LYS A 597 14.15 -4.71 -29.76
CA LYS A 597 13.70 -5.61 -30.85
C LYS A 597 13.49 -7.07 -30.42
N ASN A 598 14.16 -7.49 -29.33
CA ASN A 598 14.06 -8.81 -28.70
C ASN A 598 14.25 -8.63 -27.18
N PRO A 599 13.27 -8.13 -26.42
CA PRO A 599 13.49 -7.77 -25.01
C PRO A 599 13.77 -8.99 -24.12
N ASP A 600 13.23 -10.16 -24.47
CA ASP A 600 13.43 -11.42 -23.73
C ASP A 600 14.86 -11.99 -23.81
N THR A 601 15.79 -11.40 -24.58
CA THR A 601 17.21 -11.78 -24.49
C THR A 601 17.93 -11.08 -23.32
N ARG A 602 17.37 -9.95 -22.83
CA ARG A 602 17.92 -9.20 -21.69
C ARG A 602 17.63 -9.88 -20.36
N TYR A 603 16.47 -10.50 -20.25
CA TYR A 603 16.08 -11.36 -19.14
C TYR A 603 16.37 -12.81 -19.58
N GLN A 604 17.58 -13.30 -19.29
CA GLN A 604 17.92 -14.70 -19.54
C GLN A 604 16.81 -15.61 -18.98
N PRO A 605 16.41 -16.68 -19.69
CA PRO A 605 15.53 -17.68 -19.12
C PRO A 605 16.07 -18.10 -17.76
N MET A 606 15.18 -18.18 -16.76
CA MET A 606 15.57 -18.50 -15.39
C MET A 606 16.42 -19.76 -15.34
N ARG A 607 17.31 -19.86 -14.35
CA ARG A 607 18.08 -21.10 -14.06
C ARG A 607 17.19 -22.14 -13.34
N ASP A 608 16.05 -22.42 -13.97
CA ASP A 608 14.90 -23.20 -13.53
C ASP A 608 14.07 -23.50 -14.79
N ASP A 609 13.59 -24.74 -14.95
CA ASP A 609 13.18 -25.35 -16.24
C ASP A 609 11.99 -24.65 -16.94
N ARG A 610 11.33 -23.70 -16.27
CA ARG A 610 10.28 -22.79 -16.80
C ARG A 610 10.57 -22.28 -18.21
N GLY A 611 11.82 -21.91 -18.48
CA GLY A 611 12.24 -21.33 -19.76
C GLY A 611 11.96 -22.23 -20.97
N SER A 612 12.04 -23.55 -20.78
CA SER A 612 11.71 -24.57 -21.78
C SER A 612 10.20 -24.62 -22.03
N PHE A 613 9.43 -24.73 -20.94
CA PHE A 613 7.98 -24.99 -20.99
C PHE A 613 7.15 -23.79 -21.46
N ILE A 614 7.65 -22.57 -21.33
CA ILE A 614 7.00 -21.36 -21.87
C ILE A 614 7.17 -21.25 -23.40
N LYS A 615 8.28 -21.75 -23.95
CA LYS A 615 8.58 -21.67 -25.40
C LYS A 615 8.14 -22.90 -26.19
N SER A 616 7.98 -24.06 -25.53
CA SER A 616 7.56 -25.30 -26.21
C SER A 616 6.25 -25.12 -26.95
N GLN A 617 5.20 -24.63 -26.27
CA GLN A 617 3.85 -24.55 -26.80
C GLN A 617 3.72 -23.76 -28.12
N SER A 618 4.50 -22.68 -28.29
CA SER A 618 4.38 -21.79 -29.46
C SER A 618 5.14 -22.27 -30.70
N GLN A 619 5.97 -23.32 -30.62
CA GLN A 619 6.66 -23.91 -31.77
C GLN A 619 6.36 -25.39 -31.98
N LEU A 620 6.14 -26.18 -30.91
CA LEU A 620 5.80 -27.60 -31.06
C LEU A 620 4.51 -27.82 -31.86
N ASN A 621 3.52 -26.94 -31.71
CA ASN A 621 2.26 -27.03 -32.45
C ASN A 621 2.42 -26.90 -33.98
N THR A 622 3.52 -26.33 -34.46
CA THR A 622 3.80 -26.19 -35.90
C THR A 622 4.77 -27.27 -36.38
N GLU A 623 5.82 -27.54 -35.61
CA GLU A 623 6.84 -28.54 -35.97
C GLU A 623 6.35 -29.98 -35.81
N LEU A 624 5.63 -30.34 -34.74
CA LEU A 624 5.08 -31.70 -34.58
C LEU A 624 3.89 -31.97 -35.50
N ASP A 625 3.13 -30.96 -35.91
CA ASP A 625 2.04 -31.18 -36.88
C ASP A 625 2.61 -31.31 -38.30
N ALA A 626 3.68 -30.57 -38.64
CA ALA A 626 4.44 -30.77 -39.88
C ALA A 626 5.15 -32.15 -39.92
N LEU A 627 5.81 -32.55 -38.83
CA LEU A 627 6.41 -33.90 -38.70
C LEU A 627 5.32 -34.99 -38.68
N GLY A 628 4.18 -34.72 -38.04
CA GLY A 628 3.05 -35.64 -37.93
C GLY A 628 2.29 -35.82 -39.25
N ALA A 629 2.20 -34.80 -40.09
CA ALA A 629 1.70 -34.90 -41.47
C ALA A 629 2.70 -35.65 -42.37
N THR A 630 4.00 -35.37 -42.20
CA THR A 630 5.09 -36.07 -42.92
C THR A 630 5.13 -37.56 -42.56
N ALA A 631 5.00 -37.91 -41.28
CA ALA A 631 4.93 -39.29 -40.79
C ALA A 631 3.63 -40.03 -41.17
N ARG A 632 2.55 -39.29 -41.44
CA ARG A 632 1.30 -39.83 -42.01
C ARG A 632 1.30 -39.90 -43.55
N GLY A 633 2.32 -39.36 -44.22
CA GLY A 633 2.44 -39.34 -45.68
C GLY A 633 1.44 -38.39 -46.37
N GLU A 634 0.87 -37.44 -45.64
CA GLU A 634 -0.18 -36.54 -46.14
C GLU A 634 0.42 -35.46 -47.05
N SER A 635 0.29 -35.65 -48.37
CA SER A 635 0.71 -34.66 -49.36
C SER A 635 -0.16 -33.39 -49.26
N LYS A 636 0.47 -32.21 -49.29
CA LYS A 636 -0.21 -30.90 -49.29
C LYS A 636 -1.26 -30.77 -50.41
N HIS A 637 -2.54 -31.01 -50.10
CA HIS A 637 -3.71 -30.31 -50.66
C HIS A 637 -5.01 -30.84 -50.00
N GLY A 638 -5.79 -29.97 -49.34
CA GLY A 638 -7.11 -30.35 -48.81
C GLY A 638 -7.48 -29.66 -47.49
N TRP A 639 -7.94 -28.41 -47.54
CA TRP A 639 -8.41 -27.69 -46.35
C TRP A 639 -9.93 -27.83 -46.21
N THR A 640 -10.39 -28.65 -45.28
CA THR A 640 -11.81 -28.75 -44.88
C THR A 640 -11.96 -28.72 -43.35
N ASN A 641 -13.11 -28.26 -42.86
CA ASN A 641 -13.31 -27.98 -41.44
C ASN A 641 -13.60 -29.25 -40.62
N GLY A 642 -12.69 -29.61 -39.71
CA GLY A 642 -12.94 -30.51 -38.59
C GLY A 642 -12.77 -29.78 -37.25
N LYS A 643 -13.70 -29.94 -36.31
CA LYS A 643 -13.56 -29.36 -34.96
C LYS A 643 -12.49 -30.13 -34.19
N GLY A 644 -11.49 -29.41 -33.67
CA GLY A 644 -10.36 -30.03 -32.96
C GLY A 644 -10.76 -30.74 -31.66
N ALA A 645 -9.97 -31.75 -31.28
CA ALA A 645 -10.15 -32.48 -30.04
C ALA A 645 -9.99 -31.55 -28.83
N ARG A 646 -11.07 -31.36 -28.07
CA ARG A 646 -11.05 -30.68 -26.78
C ARG A 646 -10.70 -31.72 -25.71
N ILE A 647 -9.59 -31.49 -25.01
CA ILE A 647 -9.33 -32.22 -23.75
C ILE A 647 -10.40 -31.78 -22.76
N GLU A 648 -11.07 -32.75 -22.14
CA GLU A 648 -12.21 -32.50 -21.26
C GLU A 648 -11.77 -31.86 -19.94
N GLU A 649 -12.59 -30.95 -19.41
CA GLU A 649 -12.29 -30.16 -18.21
C GLU A 649 -13.21 -30.61 -17.06
N ASP A 650 -12.68 -31.34 -16.08
CA ASP A 650 -13.38 -31.74 -14.85
C ASP A 650 -13.66 -30.52 -13.92
N GLU A 651 -14.70 -29.72 -14.17
CA GLU A 651 -15.24 -28.73 -13.20
C GLU A 651 -16.80 -28.67 -13.20
N GLU A 652 -17.49 -29.72 -12.73
CA GLU A 652 -18.90 -29.66 -12.31
C GLU A 652 -19.14 -30.23 -10.89
N ASP A 653 -18.87 -29.41 -9.86
CA ASP A 653 -19.39 -29.60 -8.49
C ASP A 653 -20.63 -28.71 -8.29
N SER A 654 -21.82 -29.18 -8.69
CA SER A 654 -23.10 -28.51 -8.39
C SER A 654 -23.99 -29.39 -7.49
N TRP A 655 -24.28 -28.91 -6.29
CA TRP A 655 -25.05 -29.63 -5.28
C TRP A 655 -26.56 -29.49 -5.52
N SER A 656 -27.16 -30.43 -6.26
CA SER A 656 -28.61 -30.60 -6.33
C SER A 656 -28.98 -32.09 -6.45
N GLY A 657 -29.70 -32.62 -5.45
CA GLY A 657 -30.16 -34.00 -5.45
C GLY A 657 -31.45 -34.18 -6.25
N GLY A 658 -31.53 -35.24 -7.05
CA GLY A 658 -32.71 -35.66 -7.79
C GLY A 658 -32.47 -37.02 -8.48
N SER A 659 -33.47 -37.88 -8.53
CA SER A 659 -33.31 -39.29 -8.94
C SER A 659 -33.99 -39.65 -10.27
N SER A 660 -33.47 -40.69 -10.91
CA SER A 660 -34.16 -41.67 -11.78
C SER A 660 -34.39 -41.39 -13.29
N SER A 661 -34.76 -42.48 -13.99
CA SER A 661 -35.24 -42.60 -15.39
C SER A 661 -34.22 -42.59 -16.57
N GLU A 662 -33.74 -43.79 -16.89
CA GLU A 662 -33.82 -44.49 -18.19
C GLU A 662 -33.89 -43.72 -19.53
N ARG A 663 -32.98 -44.10 -20.45
CA ARG A 663 -33.24 -44.73 -21.79
C ARG A 663 -31.88 -45.08 -22.44
N GLN A 664 -31.64 -46.26 -23.03
CA GLN A 664 -32.14 -46.80 -24.31
C GLN A 664 -31.97 -45.85 -25.52
N GLN A 665 -31.55 -46.28 -26.72
CA GLN A 665 -30.79 -47.48 -27.16
C GLN A 665 -30.31 -47.19 -28.59
N GLY A 666 -29.21 -47.80 -29.07
CA GLY A 666 -28.70 -47.50 -30.42
C GLY A 666 -27.56 -48.41 -30.88
N GLN A 667 -27.88 -49.66 -31.24
CA GLN A 667 -26.91 -50.61 -31.77
C GLN A 667 -26.74 -50.48 -33.28
N GLN A 668 -25.54 -50.73 -33.79
CA GLN A 668 -25.32 -51.80 -34.78
C GLN A 668 -23.83 -52.12 -34.99
N GLN A 669 -23.44 -53.35 -34.66
CA GLN A 669 -22.34 -54.07 -35.30
C GLN A 669 -22.82 -55.50 -35.59
N GLN A 670 -22.30 -56.07 -36.68
CA GLN A 670 -22.67 -57.39 -37.19
C GLN A 670 -21.69 -58.45 -36.65
N GLN A 671 -22.14 -59.67 -36.33
CA GLN A 671 -21.92 -60.84 -37.21
C GLN A 671 -22.25 -62.22 -36.57
N PHE A 672 -22.58 -63.15 -37.47
CA PHE A 672 -22.60 -64.62 -37.32
C PHE A 672 -23.55 -65.28 -36.29
N ARG A 673 -23.62 -66.62 -36.38
CA ARG A 673 -24.87 -67.40 -36.30
C ARG A 673 -24.59 -68.81 -35.75
N GLY A 674 -25.28 -69.24 -34.69
CA GLY A 674 -24.94 -70.44 -33.91
C GLY A 674 -26.09 -71.20 -33.22
N GLN A 675 -27.25 -71.32 -33.90
CA GLN A 675 -28.15 -72.48 -33.91
C GLN A 675 -28.51 -73.28 -32.60
N GLN A 676 -29.80 -73.21 -32.19
CA GLN A 676 -30.60 -74.21 -31.40
C GLN A 676 -30.21 -74.42 -29.90
N THR A 677 -31.07 -74.79 -28.92
CA THR A 677 -32.54 -74.96 -28.67
C THR A 677 -32.73 -75.24 -27.15
N ALA A 678 -33.88 -75.12 -26.46
CA ALA A 678 -35.15 -74.35 -26.57
C ALA A 678 -36.03 -74.60 -25.30
N TYR A 679 -37.10 -73.81 -25.08
CA TYR A 679 -38.05 -73.85 -23.92
C TYR A 679 -37.45 -73.55 -22.51
N GLY A 680 -38.22 -73.07 -21.51
CA GLY A 680 -39.55 -72.45 -21.56
C GLY A 680 -40.39 -72.50 -20.25
N GLY A 681 -40.53 -71.37 -19.54
CA GLY A 681 -41.55 -71.13 -18.49
C GLY A 681 -41.25 -71.67 -17.07
N ALA A 682 -42.03 -71.36 -16.01
CA ALA A 682 -43.04 -70.30 -15.82
C ALA A 682 -43.47 -70.12 -14.34
N GLY A 683 -43.91 -68.90 -13.95
CA GLY A 683 -44.72 -68.62 -12.74
C GLY A 683 -43.97 -68.42 -11.40
N GLY A 684 -44.51 -67.71 -10.40
CA GLY A 684 -45.70 -66.81 -10.39
C GLY A 684 -46.30 -66.56 -9.00
N ALA A 685 -47.08 -65.45 -8.85
CA ALA A 685 -47.96 -65.09 -7.71
C ALA A 685 -47.30 -64.68 -6.36
N ARG A 686 -47.92 -63.88 -5.45
CA ARG A 686 -49.07 -62.94 -5.55
C ARG A 686 -49.03 -61.86 -4.42
N SER A 687 -49.56 -60.69 -4.78
CA SER A 687 -50.14 -59.52 -4.05
C SER A 687 -50.84 -59.74 -2.68
N PRO A 688 -51.35 -58.69 -1.97
CA PRO A 688 -50.89 -57.30 -1.68
C PRO A 688 -51.22 -56.91 -0.19
N PRO A 689 -51.88 -55.77 0.16
CA PRO A 689 -51.59 -54.32 0.04
C PRO A 689 -51.42 -53.59 1.41
N ALA A 690 -51.02 -52.31 1.42
CA ALA A 690 -51.63 -51.20 2.21
C ALA A 690 -50.82 -49.88 2.09
N GLN A 691 -51.43 -48.74 2.47
CA GLN A 691 -50.82 -47.39 2.48
C GLN A 691 -50.90 -46.76 3.88
N SER A 692 -49.96 -45.87 4.24
CA SER A 692 -50.23 -44.46 4.67
C SER A 692 -49.17 -43.81 5.61
N SER A 693 -49.02 -42.48 5.45
CA SER A 693 -48.63 -41.44 6.42
C SER A 693 -47.51 -41.61 7.47
N MET A 694 -46.40 -40.90 7.23
CA MET A 694 -45.83 -39.80 8.08
C MET A 694 -46.09 -39.77 9.61
N SER A 695 -45.01 -39.70 10.40
CA SER A 695 -44.74 -38.60 11.38
C SER A 695 -43.33 -38.70 12.02
N LEU A 696 -42.87 -37.61 12.67
CA LEU A 696 -41.61 -37.48 13.44
C LEU A 696 -41.92 -37.50 14.97
N PRO A 697 -41.04 -37.14 15.95
CA PRO A 697 -39.58 -36.86 15.94
C PRO A 697 -38.72 -37.39 17.13
N ALA A 698 -37.39 -37.45 16.91
CA ALA A 698 -36.31 -37.14 17.88
C ALA A 698 -36.15 -38.04 19.17
N PRO A 699 -35.37 -37.65 20.22
CA PRO A 699 -33.98 -38.14 20.32
C PRO A 699 -33.55 -38.74 21.69
N GLY A 700 -32.40 -39.43 21.73
CA GLY A 700 -31.77 -39.95 22.96
C GLY A 700 -30.23 -39.95 22.89
N TYR A 701 -29.56 -39.82 24.05
CA TYR A 701 -28.10 -39.64 24.20
C TYR A 701 -27.44 -40.90 24.84
N PRO A 702 -26.14 -40.93 25.24
CA PRO A 702 -25.26 -42.10 25.02
C PRO A 702 -25.21 -43.07 26.24
N PRO A 703 -24.35 -44.11 26.20
CA PRO A 703 -23.03 -43.96 26.83
C PRO A 703 -21.86 -44.66 26.08
N SER A 704 -20.68 -44.66 26.70
CA SER A 704 -19.39 -45.06 26.12
C SER A 704 -18.70 -46.22 26.86
N ARG A 705 -17.79 -46.94 26.17
CA ARG A 705 -16.57 -47.66 26.64
C ARG A 705 -15.84 -48.26 25.42
N SER A 706 -14.51 -48.10 25.23
CA SER A 706 -13.36 -48.81 25.85
C SER A 706 -13.32 -50.32 25.53
N GLU A 707 -12.20 -50.98 25.18
CA GLU A 707 -10.78 -50.57 25.19
C GLU A 707 -9.89 -51.60 24.44
N ARG A 708 -8.64 -51.23 24.08
CA ARG A 708 -7.51 -52.11 23.62
C ARG A 708 -7.69 -52.81 22.25
N ALA A 709 -6.75 -52.90 21.30
CA ALA A 709 -5.28 -52.81 21.24
C ALA A 709 -4.50 -54.12 21.51
N ALA A 710 -3.93 -54.72 20.45
CA ALA A 710 -2.80 -55.66 20.48
C ALA A 710 -2.17 -55.82 19.07
N SER A 711 -0.88 -56.11 19.01
CA SER A 711 -0.13 -56.62 17.84
C SER A 711 1.06 -57.46 18.34
N PRO A 712 1.42 -58.55 17.65
CA PRO A 712 2.75 -59.16 17.76
C PRO A 712 3.44 -59.30 16.38
N TYR A 713 4.57 -60.02 16.34
CA TYR A 713 5.66 -59.94 15.34
C TYR A 713 6.08 -61.33 14.78
N GLU A 714 7.14 -61.38 13.95
CA GLU A 714 7.76 -62.60 13.32
C GLU A 714 6.87 -63.33 12.28
N GLY A 715 7.32 -64.16 11.31
CA GLY A 715 8.62 -64.64 10.79
C GLY A 715 8.36 -65.61 9.60
N SER A 716 9.29 -66.20 8.81
CA SER A 716 10.75 -66.06 8.65
C SER A 716 11.25 -66.80 7.37
N TYR A 717 12.26 -66.26 6.65
CA TYR A 717 13.17 -66.89 5.65
C TYR A 717 12.73 -67.99 4.62
N ARG A 718 13.04 -67.74 3.34
CA ARG A 718 13.71 -68.72 2.44
C ARG A 718 14.44 -68.04 1.26
N GLY A 719 15.61 -68.56 0.87
CA GLY A 719 16.32 -68.23 -0.39
C GLY A 719 16.26 -69.39 -1.40
N GLY A 720 16.87 -69.31 -2.59
CA GLY A 720 17.75 -68.28 -3.15
C GLY A 720 18.11 -68.58 -4.62
N ASN A 721 19.28 -68.11 -5.08
CA ASN A 721 19.76 -68.03 -6.47
C ASN A 721 18.94 -67.10 -7.41
N GLY A 722 19.56 -66.40 -8.38
CA GLY A 722 20.99 -66.21 -8.62
C GLY A 722 21.41 -66.33 -10.08
N ASN A 723 21.34 -65.22 -10.83
CA ASN A 723 22.18 -65.01 -12.01
C ASN A 723 22.37 -63.51 -12.25
N GLY A 724 23.52 -63.09 -12.78
CA GLY A 724 23.86 -61.69 -13.00
C GLY A 724 24.12 -61.37 -14.46
N ASN A 725 23.81 -60.14 -14.88
CA ASN A 725 24.39 -59.55 -16.08
C ASN A 725 24.35 -58.02 -15.98
N GLY A 726 25.44 -57.34 -16.32
CA GLY A 726 25.59 -55.90 -16.10
C GLY A 726 26.40 -55.20 -17.19
N ALA A 727 25.72 -54.41 -18.02
CA ALA A 727 26.25 -53.56 -19.09
C ALA A 727 25.11 -52.63 -19.57
N SER A 728 25.27 -51.34 -19.91
CA SER A 728 26.37 -50.39 -19.73
C SER A 728 25.80 -48.95 -19.76
N PRO A 729 26.41 -47.96 -19.07
CA PRO A 729 26.07 -46.54 -19.20
C PRO A 729 27.05 -45.76 -20.13
N SER A 730 26.68 -44.52 -20.48
CA SER A 730 27.38 -43.59 -21.40
C SER A 730 27.25 -43.97 -22.90
N PRO A 731 27.45 -43.03 -23.85
CA PRO A 731 28.67 -42.22 -23.98
C PRO A 731 28.48 -40.70 -23.76
N TRP A 732 29.56 -40.05 -23.30
CA TRP A 732 30.12 -38.79 -23.83
C TRP A 732 31.37 -38.38 -23.01
N GLN A 733 32.56 -38.83 -23.42
CA GLN A 733 33.85 -38.35 -22.90
C GLN A 733 34.91 -38.30 -24.00
N ARG A 734 35.45 -37.09 -24.22
CA ARG A 734 36.77 -36.73 -24.80
C ARG A 734 36.80 -35.19 -24.93
N GLY A 735 37.82 -34.44 -24.51
CA GLY A 735 38.96 -34.72 -23.63
C GLY A 735 39.32 -33.41 -22.90
N ALA A 736 39.73 -33.43 -21.64
CA ALA A 736 41.10 -33.73 -21.16
C ALA A 736 42.04 -32.50 -21.26
N GLY A 737 42.58 -32.09 -20.10
CA GLY A 737 43.37 -30.86 -19.97
C GLY A 737 43.53 -30.44 -18.50
N VAL A 738 44.11 -31.32 -17.68
CA VAL A 738 44.34 -31.09 -16.24
C VAL A 738 45.84 -31.05 -15.97
N VAL A 739 46.27 -30.08 -15.16
CA VAL A 739 47.52 -30.12 -14.38
C VAL A 739 47.13 -29.75 -12.95
N ASP A 740 47.48 -30.60 -12.00
CA ASP A 740 47.03 -30.52 -10.60
C ASP A 740 48.13 -31.04 -9.67
N LEU A 741 48.58 -30.23 -8.71
CA LEU A 741 49.59 -30.60 -7.72
C LEU A 741 49.37 -29.92 -6.35
N TYR A 742 48.82 -30.73 -5.43
CA TYR A 742 49.08 -30.77 -3.99
C TYR A 742 48.46 -29.76 -3.00
N PHE A 743 47.92 -30.37 -1.94
CA PHE A 743 47.49 -29.78 -0.66
C PHE A 743 48.65 -29.33 0.23
N ARG A 744 48.44 -28.27 1.02
CA ARG A 744 48.80 -28.26 2.46
C ARG A 744 47.88 -27.33 3.27
N ARG A 745 47.95 -27.41 4.61
CA ARG A 745 47.08 -26.73 5.61
C ARG A 745 47.83 -25.58 6.34
N PRO A 746 47.15 -24.72 7.14
CA PRO A 746 47.53 -23.30 7.34
C PRO A 746 48.10 -22.93 8.74
N ALA A 747 48.22 -21.61 9.00
CA ALA A 747 48.58 -20.88 10.26
C ALA A 747 50.10 -20.73 10.51
N PRO A 748 50.59 -19.73 11.31
CA PRO A 748 49.89 -18.89 12.31
C PRO A 748 50.06 -17.35 12.15
N MET A 749 50.10 -16.60 13.27
CA MET A 749 50.10 -15.12 13.44
C MET A 749 51.41 -14.62 14.09
N GLU A 750 51.73 -13.33 13.92
CA GLU A 750 52.66 -12.43 14.64
C GLU A 750 52.55 -11.05 13.91
N GLU A 751 52.46 -9.81 14.46
CA GLU A 751 52.81 -9.14 15.74
C GLU A 751 54.33 -8.82 15.90
N GLU A 752 54.82 -7.64 16.31
CA GLU A 752 54.22 -6.34 16.81
C GLU A 752 54.08 -5.27 15.68
N GLY A 753 54.32 -3.94 15.71
CA GLY A 753 54.81 -2.90 16.66
C GLY A 753 54.95 -1.51 15.94
N GLU A 754 55.66 -0.48 16.45
CA GLU A 754 55.08 0.73 17.11
C GLU A 754 55.80 2.07 16.68
N GLU A 755 55.65 3.20 17.42
CA GLU A 755 56.22 4.59 17.23
C GLU A 755 55.62 5.46 16.07
N GLU A 756 55.15 6.71 16.23
CA GLU A 756 55.72 8.04 16.63
C GLU A 756 56.61 8.72 15.54
N GLY A 757 56.59 10.04 15.24
CA GLY A 757 55.81 11.20 15.73
C GLY A 757 56.08 12.51 14.91
N GLU A 758 55.70 13.67 15.48
CA GLU A 758 56.12 15.08 15.16
C GLU A 758 55.65 15.90 13.90
N GLU A 759 55.12 17.09 14.22
CA GLU A 759 55.22 18.47 13.66
C GLU A 759 54.84 18.95 12.20
N HIS A 760 53.88 19.89 12.20
CA HIS A 760 53.69 21.18 11.47
C HIS A 760 54.88 21.90 10.73
N PRO A 761 54.65 23.03 10.00
CA PRO A 761 53.49 23.55 9.23
C PRO A 761 53.89 24.22 7.85
N LEU A 762 53.03 25.11 7.29
CA LEU A 762 53.25 26.09 6.19
C LEU A 762 53.35 25.52 4.74
N SER A 763 53.10 26.28 3.64
CA SER A 763 52.20 27.43 3.38
C SER A 763 52.09 27.71 1.85
N THR A 764 51.14 28.57 1.44
CA THR A 764 51.04 29.25 0.10
C THR A 764 50.98 28.39 -1.17
N THR A 765 49.89 28.38 -1.95
CA THR A 765 49.40 29.45 -2.86
C THR A 765 50.27 29.68 -4.11
N ARG A 766 49.87 29.11 -5.27
CA ARG A 766 49.62 29.90 -6.51
C ARG A 766 48.93 29.14 -7.65
N THR A 767 48.01 29.86 -8.31
CA THR A 767 47.64 29.85 -9.74
C THR A 767 48.23 28.79 -10.68
N THR A 768 47.35 28.08 -11.39
CA THR A 768 46.82 28.55 -12.71
C THR A 768 45.32 28.26 -12.79
#